data_AF-A0A9E3AC80-F1
#
_entry.id   AF-A0A9E3AC80-F1
#
_cell.length_a   1.000
_cell.length_b   1.000
_cell.length_c   1.000
_cell.angle_alpha   90.00
_cell.angle_beta   90.00
_cell.angle_gamma   90.00
#
_symmetry.space_group_name_H-M   'P 1'
#
loop_
_entity.id
_entity.type
_entity.pdbx_description
1 polymer ?
#
loop_
_entity_poly.entity_id
_entity_poly.type
_entity_poly.pdbx_seq_one_letter_code
_entity_poly.pdbx_strand_id
1 'polypeptide(L)'
;MLNAAKDRFLQIAGAFTTFNPHLTLRCYWNDEEIVNIGATNPGWTKWRTCDPTSAHWYSAADFEDYIAAHVARDQDNDRTGRTVRDFISELRGLQGSGKQKIVLAENEAARTPLADFFARGPNAVARLLKACKDNTAAVKSEALGLLGDDHLRADCVKLGGAEESFRYKKHLGKTRNGLPYVLEAAFAYCPEREEPQIITGVNFSVAINNPFKRLGAFYDLSSVLADNYIEGIDPVVVVLHYVCPHVDFTDHGKSTLALPIEAGDCTIDLIETVAKEWKKQRRAEERRESAEFNRRHKLLKQMQRPDRPEPARPTGILAEIITEAADSIGVKVDNLVVLSPGKDPFTSFRRRHDAEVFAKLFDRFVPPGQKKHLRALFYRCVMTADTVKWPTSKPLINTYGNWVKFQKAAQAARWLGLVSFDRIIDARNDEAKIYVPELHLIRTGLKSGETCIIPEDVSDALPSFYLEGFRGRQTHRIIFYGEKTSLAEILEPIARQIGAEMVLVIGESSETRLYEAMKRANQDGRPAIVLYFADHDPSGFQMARSVARKVQAHHDFQYPDLDVKVDRVALTIDQVRDWKLPDKPLSPKEKRADNWQSILGVGQTEIDAAIELEPEKLCQAIFEAIAPFYDDTLDGRVREIEEAWHEKAAEK
;
A
#
# COMPACT_ATOMS: atom_id res chain seq x y z
N MET A 1 -42.08 -4.29 -21.10
CA MET A 1 -41.13 -4.89 -20.13
C MET A 1 -40.51 -6.18 -20.65
N LEU A 2 -41.27 -7.17 -21.14
CA LEU A 2 -40.71 -8.44 -21.66
C LEU A 2 -39.74 -8.28 -22.84
N ASN A 3 -40.07 -7.47 -23.85
CA ASN A 3 -39.17 -7.25 -25.00
C ASN A 3 -37.84 -6.58 -24.62
N ALA A 4 -37.83 -5.74 -23.58
CA ALA A 4 -36.61 -5.10 -23.06
C ALA A 4 -35.73 -6.08 -22.26
N ALA A 5 -36.28 -7.22 -21.82
CA ALA A 5 -35.54 -8.25 -21.11
C ALA A 5 -35.02 -9.38 -22.03
N LYS A 6 -35.46 -9.41 -23.30
CA LYS A 6 -35.13 -10.46 -24.27
C LYS A 6 -33.62 -10.61 -24.44
N ASP A 7 -32.91 -9.52 -24.73
CA ASP A 7 -31.46 -9.58 -25.02
C ASP A 7 -30.65 -10.04 -23.80
N ARG A 8 -30.98 -9.52 -22.62
CA ARG A 8 -30.36 -9.94 -21.35
C ARG A 8 -30.61 -11.42 -21.05
N PHE A 9 -31.83 -11.90 -21.29
CA PHE A 9 -32.17 -13.29 -21.09
C PHE A 9 -31.41 -14.21 -22.06
N LEU A 10 -31.38 -13.87 -23.35
CA LEU A 10 -30.66 -14.63 -24.36
C LEU A 10 -29.15 -14.65 -24.10
N GLN A 11 -28.58 -13.54 -23.61
CA GLN A 11 -27.19 -13.47 -23.19
C GLN A 11 -26.88 -14.45 -22.04
N ILE A 12 -27.71 -14.46 -20.99
CA ILE A 12 -27.54 -15.37 -19.84
C ILE A 12 -27.71 -16.82 -20.28
N ALA A 13 -28.70 -17.09 -21.14
CA ALA A 13 -28.98 -18.41 -21.67
C ALA A 13 -27.78 -18.93 -22.49
N GLY A 14 -27.23 -18.11 -23.38
CA GLY A 14 -26.01 -18.44 -24.13
C GLY A 14 -24.78 -18.62 -23.24
N ALA A 15 -24.57 -17.75 -22.26
CA ALA A 15 -23.48 -17.91 -21.29
C ALA A 15 -23.58 -19.21 -20.48
N PHE A 16 -24.77 -19.81 -20.36
CA PHE A 16 -24.95 -21.06 -19.61
C PHE A 16 -24.32 -22.25 -20.32
N THR A 17 -24.20 -22.20 -21.65
CA THR A 17 -23.45 -23.22 -22.43
C THR A 17 -21.94 -23.07 -22.29
N THR A 18 -21.43 -21.85 -22.02
CA THR A 18 -20.00 -21.57 -21.74
C THR A 18 -19.50 -22.30 -20.48
N PHE A 19 -20.37 -22.55 -19.50
CA PHE A 19 -19.99 -23.26 -18.27
C PHE A 19 -20.47 -24.72 -18.23
N ASN A 20 -21.17 -25.18 -19.27
CA ASN A 20 -21.69 -26.54 -19.35
C ASN A 20 -21.45 -27.11 -20.76
N PRO A 21 -20.23 -27.63 -21.03
CA PRO A 21 -19.83 -28.09 -22.37
C PRO A 21 -20.72 -29.17 -22.99
N HIS A 22 -21.39 -29.95 -22.14
CA HIS A 22 -22.29 -31.04 -22.48
C HIS A 22 -23.73 -30.60 -22.80
N LEU A 23 -24.06 -29.33 -22.57
CA LEU A 23 -25.42 -28.83 -22.72
C LEU A 23 -25.71 -28.43 -24.17
N THR A 24 -26.82 -28.94 -24.71
CA THR A 24 -27.48 -28.38 -25.89
C THR A 24 -28.65 -27.53 -25.41
N LEU A 25 -28.71 -26.28 -25.84
CA LEU A 25 -29.74 -25.33 -25.44
C LEU A 25 -30.54 -24.85 -26.66
N ARG A 26 -31.87 -24.96 -26.55
CA ARG A 26 -32.81 -24.37 -27.51
C ARG A 26 -33.73 -23.41 -26.78
N CYS A 27 -33.84 -22.18 -27.28
CA CYS A 27 -34.66 -21.15 -26.70
C CYS A 27 -35.70 -20.66 -27.71
N TYR A 28 -36.96 -20.69 -27.29
CA TYR A 28 -38.10 -20.15 -28.05
C TYR A 28 -38.58 -18.86 -27.38
N TRP A 29 -38.83 -17.81 -28.16
CA TRP A 29 -39.41 -16.56 -27.69
C TRP A 29 -40.59 -16.21 -28.58
N ASN A 30 -41.80 -16.15 -28.02
CA ASN A 30 -43.05 -16.03 -28.78
C ASN A 30 -43.17 -17.11 -29.88
N ASP A 31 -42.92 -18.36 -29.51
CA ASP A 31 -42.96 -19.55 -30.39
C ASP A 31 -41.97 -19.56 -31.57
N GLU A 32 -41.09 -18.56 -31.68
CA GLU A 32 -39.97 -18.53 -32.62
C GLU A 32 -38.68 -19.03 -31.96
N GLU A 33 -37.95 -19.93 -32.63
CA GLU A 33 -36.63 -20.37 -32.16
C GLU A 33 -35.62 -19.24 -32.36
N ILE A 34 -35.10 -18.69 -31.26
CA ILE A 34 -34.15 -17.56 -31.32
C ILE A 34 -32.72 -18.01 -31.03
N VAL A 35 -32.53 -19.09 -30.27
CA VAL A 35 -31.20 -19.63 -29.95
C VAL A 35 -31.20 -21.15 -30.05
N ASN A 36 -30.20 -21.70 -30.74
CA ASN A 36 -29.94 -23.13 -30.85
C ASN A 36 -28.44 -23.38 -30.77
N ILE A 37 -27.97 -23.68 -29.56
CA ILE A 37 -26.55 -23.90 -29.28
C ILE A 37 -26.37 -25.39 -28.99
N GLY A 38 -25.63 -26.07 -29.88
CA GLY A 38 -25.24 -27.46 -29.67
C GLY A 38 -24.12 -27.61 -28.64
N ALA A 39 -24.19 -28.69 -27.86
CA ALA A 39 -23.11 -29.11 -26.97
C ALA A 39 -21.78 -29.23 -27.73
N THR A 40 -20.71 -28.75 -27.10
CA THR A 40 -19.35 -28.81 -27.65
C THR A 40 -18.61 -30.06 -27.19
N ASN A 41 -18.96 -30.58 -26.00
CA ASN A 41 -18.44 -31.82 -25.47
C ASN A 41 -19.53 -32.59 -24.69
N PRO A 42 -20.35 -33.41 -25.38
CA PRO A 42 -21.41 -34.20 -24.74
C PRO A 42 -20.91 -35.21 -23.69
N GLY A 43 -19.65 -35.65 -23.79
CA GLY A 43 -19.03 -36.59 -22.86
C GLY A 43 -18.36 -35.93 -21.64
N TRP A 44 -18.46 -34.60 -21.52
CA TRP A 44 -17.85 -33.86 -20.43
C TRP A 44 -18.47 -34.21 -19.07
N THR A 45 -17.63 -34.32 -18.05
CA THR A 45 -18.05 -34.66 -16.68
C THR A 45 -17.55 -33.64 -15.66
N LYS A 46 -18.30 -33.51 -14.57
CA LYS A 46 -17.98 -32.68 -13.40
C LYS A 46 -18.40 -33.39 -12.13
N TRP A 47 -17.91 -32.90 -10.99
CA TRP A 47 -18.46 -33.31 -9.70
C TRP A 47 -19.90 -32.82 -9.56
N ARG A 48 -20.82 -33.74 -9.28
CA ARG A 48 -22.25 -33.47 -9.10
C ARG A 48 -22.63 -33.52 -7.63
N THR A 49 -23.76 -32.91 -7.30
CA THR A 49 -24.36 -32.96 -5.96
C THR A 49 -24.76 -34.38 -5.54
N CYS A 50 -24.96 -35.30 -6.49
CA CYS A 50 -25.23 -36.71 -6.23
C CYS A 50 -23.97 -37.58 -6.12
N ASP A 51 -22.78 -37.03 -6.38
CA ASP A 51 -21.54 -37.80 -6.21
C ASP A 51 -21.12 -37.79 -4.71
N PRO A 52 -20.51 -38.86 -4.19
CA PRO A 52 -20.17 -39.00 -2.77
C PRO A 52 -19.33 -37.85 -2.20
N THR A 53 -19.77 -37.16 -1.15
CA THR A 53 -18.98 -36.05 -0.56
C THR A 53 -17.64 -36.53 0.00
N SER A 54 -16.63 -35.64 0.12
CA SER A 54 -15.31 -36.00 0.66
C SER A 54 -15.15 -35.56 2.11
N ALA A 55 -14.61 -36.43 2.96
CA ALA A 55 -14.20 -36.06 4.33
C ALA A 55 -13.23 -34.86 4.36
N HIS A 56 -12.41 -34.70 3.31
CA HIS A 56 -11.45 -33.60 3.19
C HIS A 56 -12.10 -32.23 2.96
N TRP A 57 -13.42 -32.18 2.72
CA TRP A 57 -14.14 -30.93 2.49
C TRP A 57 -14.77 -30.29 3.72
N TYR A 58 -14.69 -30.96 4.86
CA TYR A 58 -15.32 -30.49 6.10
C TYR A 58 -14.27 -30.01 7.10
N SER A 59 -14.55 -28.91 7.79
CA SER A 59 -13.98 -28.63 9.10
C SER A 59 -14.62 -29.55 10.15
N ALA A 60 -14.09 -29.56 11.38
CA ALA A 60 -14.71 -30.34 12.46
C ALA A 60 -16.15 -29.86 12.75
N ALA A 61 -16.38 -28.55 12.73
CA ALA A 61 -17.69 -27.95 12.94
C ALA A 61 -18.66 -28.28 11.79
N ASP A 62 -18.25 -28.12 10.53
CA ASP A 62 -19.12 -28.43 9.38
C ASP A 62 -19.48 -29.92 9.34
N PHE A 63 -18.55 -30.79 9.77
CA PHE A 63 -18.80 -32.22 9.84
C PHE A 63 -19.75 -32.59 10.97
N GLU A 64 -19.70 -31.86 12.09
CA GLU A 64 -20.65 -31.97 13.19
C GLU A 64 -22.06 -31.58 12.74
N ASP A 65 -22.21 -30.43 12.07
CA ASP A 65 -23.48 -29.98 11.48
C ASP A 65 -24.00 -30.98 10.45
N TYR A 66 -23.10 -31.56 9.65
CA TYR A 66 -23.45 -32.59 8.68
C TYR A 66 -24.00 -33.85 9.36
N ILE A 67 -23.34 -34.35 10.41
CA ILE A 67 -23.86 -35.48 11.21
C ILE A 67 -25.19 -35.12 11.86
N ALA A 68 -25.31 -33.92 12.43
CA ALA A 68 -26.54 -33.43 13.07
C ALA A 68 -27.72 -33.42 12.07
N ALA A 69 -27.50 -32.96 10.84
CA ALA A 69 -28.51 -32.99 9.79
C ALA A 69 -28.95 -34.43 9.44
N HIS A 70 -28.03 -35.38 9.44
CA HIS A 70 -28.34 -36.80 9.25
C HIS A 70 -29.16 -37.38 10.40
N VAL A 71 -28.84 -37.02 11.65
CA VAL A 71 -29.57 -37.45 12.86
C VAL A 71 -30.98 -36.84 12.88
N ALA A 72 -31.11 -35.54 12.63
CA ALA A 72 -32.39 -34.84 12.57
C ALA A 72 -33.29 -35.43 11.47
N ARG A 73 -32.73 -35.64 10.26
CA ARG A 73 -33.47 -36.29 9.16
C ARG A 73 -33.96 -37.69 9.56
N ASP A 74 -33.16 -38.47 10.26
CA ASP A 74 -33.55 -39.82 10.64
C ASP A 74 -34.65 -39.80 11.73
N GLN A 75 -34.59 -38.84 12.66
CA GLN A 75 -35.65 -38.59 13.64
C GLN A 75 -36.96 -38.14 12.97
N ASP A 76 -36.90 -37.18 12.04
CA ASP A 76 -38.08 -36.66 11.32
C ASP A 76 -38.79 -37.73 10.46
N ASN A 77 -38.07 -38.78 10.07
CA ASN A 77 -38.58 -39.87 9.23
C ASN A 77 -38.82 -41.18 10.01
N ASP A 78 -38.82 -41.14 11.35
CA ASP A 78 -38.95 -42.32 12.24
C ASP A 78 -37.97 -43.46 11.90
N ARG A 79 -36.80 -43.11 11.35
CA ARG A 79 -35.75 -44.08 11.01
C ARG A 79 -34.84 -44.28 12.20
N THR A 80 -35.04 -45.37 12.92
CA THR A 80 -34.15 -45.79 14.01
C THR A 80 -33.12 -46.78 13.47
N GLY A 81 -31.83 -46.42 13.46
CA GLY A 81 -30.76 -47.40 13.23
C GLY A 81 -29.70 -47.08 12.18
N ARG A 82 -29.61 -45.87 11.61
CA ARG A 82 -28.39 -45.49 10.86
C ARG A 82 -27.19 -45.62 11.79
N THR A 83 -26.24 -46.47 11.43
CA THR A 83 -25.00 -46.62 12.18
C THR A 83 -23.93 -45.64 11.70
N VAL A 84 -22.88 -45.44 12.50
CA VAL A 84 -21.70 -44.67 12.06
C VAL A 84 -21.12 -45.25 10.76
N ARG A 85 -21.19 -46.59 10.58
CA ARG A 85 -20.75 -47.25 9.34
C ARG A 85 -21.53 -46.78 8.12
N ASP A 86 -22.86 -46.74 8.23
CA ASP A 86 -23.73 -46.36 7.13
C ASP A 86 -23.46 -44.91 6.71
N PHE A 87 -23.30 -44.01 7.69
CA PHE A 87 -22.93 -42.63 7.44
C PHE A 87 -21.58 -42.48 6.72
N ILE A 88 -20.50 -43.07 7.26
CA ILE A 88 -19.18 -42.91 6.61
C ILE A 88 -19.10 -43.60 5.25
N SER A 89 -19.98 -44.56 4.96
CA SER A 89 -20.03 -45.22 3.65
C SER A 89 -20.48 -44.30 2.52
N GLU A 90 -21.18 -43.20 2.85
CA GLU A 90 -21.56 -42.14 1.92
C GLU A 90 -20.36 -41.25 1.53
N LEU A 91 -19.24 -41.33 2.25
CA LEU A 91 -18.04 -40.54 1.97
C LEU A 91 -17.17 -41.18 0.88
N ARG A 92 -16.64 -40.33 0.00
CA ARG A 92 -15.72 -40.74 -1.07
C ARG A 92 -14.50 -41.45 -0.49
N GLY A 93 -14.24 -42.67 -0.97
CA GLY A 93 -13.08 -43.47 -0.57
C GLY A 93 -13.36 -44.39 0.63
N LEU A 94 -14.57 -44.35 1.20
CA LEU A 94 -15.03 -45.21 2.28
C LEU A 94 -16.20 -46.13 1.88
N GLN A 95 -16.47 -46.30 0.59
CA GLN A 95 -17.49 -47.27 0.13
C GLN A 95 -17.07 -48.73 0.40
N GLY A 96 -15.77 -49.01 0.49
CA GLY A 96 -15.22 -50.35 0.73
C GLY A 96 -15.15 -50.71 2.22
N SER A 97 -15.56 -51.94 2.55
CA SER A 97 -15.66 -52.43 3.94
C SER A 97 -14.34 -52.50 4.71
N GLY A 98 -13.19 -52.62 4.03
CA GLY A 98 -11.87 -52.69 4.66
C GLY A 98 -11.52 -51.41 5.42
N LYS A 99 -11.59 -50.25 4.75
CA LYS A 99 -11.29 -48.94 5.35
C LYS A 99 -12.31 -48.54 6.40
N GLN A 100 -13.60 -48.87 6.18
CA GLN A 100 -14.64 -48.66 7.18
C GLN A 100 -14.31 -49.37 8.50
N LYS A 101 -13.80 -50.62 8.45
CA LYS A 101 -13.43 -51.36 9.67
C LYS A 101 -12.33 -50.66 10.47
N ILE A 102 -11.32 -50.09 9.78
CA ILE A 102 -10.22 -49.35 10.40
C ILE A 102 -10.76 -48.10 11.10
N VAL A 103 -11.50 -47.25 10.36
CA VAL A 103 -12.09 -46.01 10.90
C VAL A 103 -13.00 -46.28 12.10
N LEU A 104 -13.84 -47.32 12.04
CA LEU A 104 -14.74 -47.69 13.13
C LEU A 104 -14.00 -48.21 14.36
N ALA A 105 -12.89 -48.94 14.18
CA ALA A 105 -12.09 -49.46 15.27
C ALA A 105 -11.34 -48.32 16.00
N GLU A 106 -10.74 -47.39 15.26
CA GLU A 106 -10.03 -46.21 15.81
C GLU A 106 -10.93 -45.29 16.66
N ASN A 107 -12.25 -45.32 16.42
CA ASN A 107 -13.22 -44.43 17.07
C ASN A 107 -14.17 -45.17 18.03
N GLU A 108 -13.94 -46.46 18.28
CA GLU A 108 -14.82 -47.28 19.13
C GLU A 108 -16.30 -47.15 18.71
N ALA A 109 -16.53 -47.18 17.40
CA ALA A 109 -17.81 -46.88 16.76
C ALA A 109 -18.44 -48.11 16.05
N ALA A 110 -17.87 -49.30 16.26
CA ALA A 110 -18.37 -50.53 15.66
C ALA A 110 -19.80 -50.84 16.14
N ARG A 111 -20.74 -50.93 15.19
CA ARG A 111 -22.18 -51.14 15.44
C ARG A 111 -22.85 -50.05 16.28
N THR A 112 -22.23 -48.88 16.41
CA THR A 112 -22.79 -47.75 17.16
C THR A 112 -23.80 -47.00 16.29
N PRO A 113 -25.02 -46.71 16.79
CA PRO A 113 -25.95 -45.79 16.16
C PRO A 113 -25.34 -44.40 15.98
N LEU A 114 -25.63 -43.72 14.87
CA LEU A 114 -25.05 -42.40 14.58
C LEU A 114 -25.45 -41.36 15.63
N ALA A 115 -26.70 -41.40 16.12
CA ALA A 115 -27.19 -40.50 17.16
C ALA A 115 -26.44 -40.69 18.49
N ASP A 116 -26.21 -41.93 18.91
CA ASP A 116 -25.45 -42.24 20.13
C ASP A 116 -23.98 -41.82 20.01
N PHE A 117 -23.40 -41.98 18.83
CA PHE A 117 -22.04 -41.49 18.57
C PHE A 117 -21.97 -39.97 18.62
N PHE A 118 -22.94 -39.28 18.01
CA PHE A 118 -23.03 -37.82 18.02
C PHE A 118 -23.17 -37.27 19.46
N ALA A 119 -23.93 -37.95 20.32
CA ALA A 119 -24.08 -37.59 21.74
C ALA A 119 -22.76 -37.65 22.55
N ARG A 120 -21.70 -38.29 22.02
CA ARG A 120 -20.35 -38.26 22.63
C ARG A 120 -19.66 -36.89 22.51
N GLY A 121 -20.24 -35.97 21.73
CA GLY A 121 -19.84 -34.57 21.63
C GLY A 121 -18.79 -34.25 20.56
N PRO A 122 -18.45 -32.96 20.40
CA PRO A 122 -17.63 -32.45 19.29
C PRO A 122 -16.26 -33.12 19.14
N ASN A 123 -15.62 -33.48 20.26
CA ASN A 123 -14.31 -34.14 20.25
C ASN A 123 -14.36 -35.54 19.64
N ALA A 124 -15.46 -36.27 19.79
CA ALA A 124 -15.64 -37.58 19.15
C ALA A 124 -15.85 -37.41 17.64
N VAL A 125 -16.63 -36.41 17.23
CA VAL A 125 -16.85 -36.07 15.81
C VAL A 125 -15.55 -35.65 15.13
N ALA A 126 -14.75 -34.80 15.78
CA ALA A 126 -13.46 -34.36 15.25
C ALA A 126 -12.47 -35.53 15.06
N ARG A 127 -12.44 -36.50 16.01
CA ARG A 127 -11.65 -37.73 15.88
C ARG A 127 -12.14 -38.62 14.74
N LEU A 128 -13.46 -38.76 14.56
CA LEU A 128 -14.03 -39.51 13.45
C LEU A 128 -13.66 -38.88 12.10
N LEU A 129 -13.77 -37.56 11.99
CA LEU A 129 -13.36 -36.82 10.79
C LEU A 129 -11.87 -37.04 10.49
N LYS A 130 -11.01 -36.95 11.51
CA LYS A 130 -9.58 -37.20 11.37
C LYS A 130 -9.29 -38.61 10.86
N ALA A 131 -9.92 -39.64 11.45
CA ALA A 131 -9.77 -41.02 11.01
C ALA A 131 -10.24 -41.23 9.55
N CYS A 132 -11.35 -40.60 9.15
CA CYS A 132 -11.81 -40.59 7.77
C CYS A 132 -10.79 -39.95 6.82
N LYS A 133 -10.20 -38.80 7.20
CA LYS A 133 -9.16 -38.11 6.42
C LYS A 133 -7.89 -38.95 6.31
N ASP A 134 -7.42 -39.54 7.40
CA ASP A 134 -6.18 -40.34 7.46
C ASP A 134 -6.28 -41.61 6.59
N ASN A 135 -7.49 -42.15 6.38
CA ASN A 135 -7.73 -43.36 5.60
C ASN A 135 -8.20 -43.10 4.15
N THR A 136 -8.40 -41.85 3.74
CA THR A 136 -8.88 -41.47 2.39
C THR A 136 -7.96 -40.46 1.70
N ALA A 137 -7.98 -40.45 0.37
CA ALA A 137 -7.24 -39.46 -0.40
C ALA A 137 -8.08 -38.18 -0.60
N ALA A 138 -7.44 -37.01 -0.48
CA ALA A 138 -8.05 -35.75 -0.85
C ALA A 138 -8.42 -35.71 -2.34
N VAL A 139 -9.55 -35.06 -2.64
CA VAL A 139 -10.01 -34.89 -4.01
C VAL A 139 -9.06 -33.95 -4.76
N LYS A 140 -8.58 -34.37 -5.94
CA LYS A 140 -7.81 -33.51 -6.84
C LYS A 140 -8.71 -32.46 -7.48
N SER A 141 -8.21 -31.25 -7.71
CA SER A 141 -9.00 -30.13 -8.23
C SER A 141 -9.58 -30.39 -9.61
N GLU A 142 -8.87 -31.12 -10.47
CA GLU A 142 -9.34 -31.50 -11.80
C GLU A 142 -10.61 -32.36 -11.76
N ALA A 143 -10.82 -33.12 -10.69
CA ALA A 143 -12.01 -33.96 -10.53
C ALA A 143 -13.28 -33.12 -10.30
N LEU A 144 -13.17 -31.83 -10.00
CA LEU A 144 -14.32 -30.93 -9.87
C LEU A 144 -14.99 -30.67 -11.23
N GLY A 145 -14.26 -30.86 -12.33
CA GLY A 145 -14.70 -30.59 -13.70
C GLY A 145 -13.96 -29.37 -14.26
N LEU A 146 -13.33 -29.53 -15.42
CA LEU A 146 -12.59 -28.48 -16.13
C LEU A 146 -13.31 -28.17 -17.43
N LEU A 147 -13.63 -26.92 -17.72
CA LEU A 147 -14.20 -26.50 -19.00
C LEU A 147 -13.26 -26.85 -20.16
N GLY A 148 -11.99 -26.48 -20.01
CA GLY A 148 -10.92 -26.80 -20.96
C GLY A 148 -10.78 -25.80 -22.10
N ASP A 149 -9.57 -25.78 -22.68
CA ASP A 149 -9.17 -24.90 -23.78
C ASP A 149 -10.09 -25.06 -25.00
N ASP A 150 -10.22 -26.30 -25.50
CA ASP A 150 -10.99 -26.59 -26.72
C ASP A 150 -12.45 -26.09 -26.64
N HIS A 151 -13.08 -26.27 -25.49
CA HIS A 151 -14.44 -25.80 -25.26
C HIS A 151 -14.51 -24.28 -25.27
N LEU A 152 -13.71 -23.61 -24.43
CA LEU A 152 -13.75 -22.15 -24.31
C LEU A 152 -13.32 -21.45 -25.59
N ARG A 153 -12.42 -22.07 -26.37
CA ARG A 153 -12.02 -21.61 -27.70
C ARG A 153 -13.20 -21.67 -28.66
N ALA A 154 -13.84 -22.84 -28.79
CA ALA A 154 -14.99 -23.00 -29.65
C ALA A 154 -16.15 -22.06 -29.25
N ASP A 155 -16.35 -21.85 -27.94
CA ASP A 155 -17.37 -20.95 -27.42
C ASP A 155 -17.05 -19.48 -27.70
N CYS A 156 -15.82 -19.03 -27.43
CA CYS A 156 -15.40 -17.66 -27.73
C CYS A 156 -15.44 -17.34 -29.23
N VAL A 157 -15.08 -18.29 -30.10
CA VAL A 157 -15.20 -18.13 -31.56
C VAL A 157 -16.67 -17.99 -31.96
N LYS A 158 -17.58 -18.80 -31.40
CA LYS A 158 -19.03 -18.65 -31.63
C LYS A 158 -19.57 -17.30 -31.15
N LEU A 159 -18.96 -16.71 -30.11
CA LEU A 159 -19.31 -15.38 -29.60
C LEU A 159 -18.71 -14.22 -30.44
N GLY A 160 -18.06 -14.53 -31.57
CA GLY A 160 -17.45 -13.56 -32.48
C GLY A 160 -15.96 -13.30 -32.23
N GLY A 161 -15.31 -14.12 -31.40
CA GLY A 161 -13.88 -14.03 -31.10
C GLY A 161 -13.00 -14.48 -32.27
N ALA A 162 -12.00 -13.68 -32.62
CA ALA A 162 -10.95 -14.04 -33.57
C ALA A 162 -10.07 -15.15 -32.96
N GLU A 163 -10.01 -16.30 -33.62
CA GLU A 163 -9.34 -17.50 -33.10
C GLU A 163 -7.85 -17.25 -32.76
N GLU A 164 -7.16 -16.46 -33.57
CA GLU A 164 -5.75 -16.09 -33.37
C GLU A 164 -5.50 -15.29 -32.08
N SER A 165 -6.51 -14.53 -31.65
CA SER A 165 -6.47 -13.71 -30.43
C SER A 165 -6.81 -14.51 -29.18
N PHE A 166 -7.37 -15.71 -29.32
CA PHE A 166 -7.85 -16.49 -28.18
C PHE A 166 -6.69 -16.91 -27.27
N ARG A 167 -6.84 -16.66 -25.97
CA ARG A 167 -5.93 -17.09 -24.91
C ARG A 167 -6.72 -17.75 -23.80
N TYR A 168 -6.17 -18.84 -23.27
CA TYR A 168 -6.74 -19.60 -22.17
C TYR A 168 -5.67 -19.89 -21.13
N LYS A 169 -6.02 -19.83 -19.85
CA LYS A 169 -5.20 -20.30 -18.76
C LYS A 169 -6.09 -20.87 -17.67
N LYS A 170 -5.60 -21.92 -17.01
CA LYS A 170 -6.22 -22.51 -15.83
C LYS A 170 -5.27 -22.50 -14.65
N HIS A 171 -5.84 -22.47 -13.46
CA HIS A 171 -5.13 -22.68 -12.21
C HIS A 171 -5.86 -23.75 -11.39
N LEU A 172 -5.08 -24.66 -10.82
CA LEU A 172 -5.56 -25.76 -9.99
C LEU A 172 -4.90 -25.59 -8.62
N GLY A 173 -5.70 -25.25 -7.63
CA GLY A 173 -5.20 -24.88 -6.31
C GLY A 173 -5.88 -25.63 -5.18
N LYS A 174 -5.40 -25.37 -3.97
CA LYS A 174 -6.04 -25.77 -2.72
C LYS A 174 -6.10 -24.57 -1.80
N THR A 175 -7.21 -24.36 -1.11
CA THR A 175 -7.33 -23.31 -0.09
C THR A 175 -6.49 -23.66 1.12
N ARG A 176 -6.25 -22.69 2.02
CA ARG A 176 -5.59 -22.93 3.32
C ARG A 176 -6.22 -24.07 4.13
N ASN A 177 -7.53 -24.27 4.00
CA ASN A 177 -8.27 -25.33 4.68
C ASN A 177 -8.26 -26.67 3.92
N GLY A 178 -7.50 -26.76 2.82
CA GLY A 178 -7.31 -27.98 2.03
C GLY A 178 -8.39 -28.25 0.98
N LEU A 179 -9.32 -27.32 0.75
CA LEU A 179 -10.36 -27.48 -0.28
C LEU A 179 -9.74 -27.34 -1.67
N PRO A 180 -9.96 -28.29 -2.59
CA PRO A 180 -9.54 -28.12 -3.96
C PRO A 180 -10.37 -27.03 -4.65
N TYR A 181 -9.74 -26.20 -5.48
CA TYR A 181 -10.44 -25.27 -6.35
C TYR A 181 -9.83 -25.22 -7.76
N VAL A 182 -10.66 -24.80 -8.71
CA VAL A 182 -10.29 -24.57 -10.10
C VAL A 182 -10.63 -23.13 -10.46
N LEU A 183 -9.70 -22.46 -11.13
CA LEU A 183 -9.96 -21.20 -11.82
C LEU A 183 -9.62 -21.37 -13.30
N GLU A 184 -10.52 -20.94 -14.17
CA GLU A 184 -10.29 -20.91 -15.62
C GLU A 184 -10.61 -19.53 -16.16
N ALA A 185 -9.70 -18.98 -16.96
CA ALA A 185 -9.88 -17.69 -17.62
C ALA A 185 -9.61 -17.85 -19.13
N ALA A 186 -10.43 -17.18 -19.93
CA ALA A 186 -10.23 -17.05 -21.37
C ALA A 186 -10.44 -15.61 -21.82
N PHE A 187 -9.75 -15.24 -22.91
CA PHE A 187 -9.82 -13.93 -23.54
C PHE A 187 -9.85 -14.11 -25.06
N ALA A 188 -10.68 -13.34 -25.75
CA ALA A 188 -10.64 -13.21 -27.21
C ALA A 188 -11.03 -11.78 -27.64
N TYR A 189 -10.39 -11.30 -28.70
CA TYR A 189 -10.79 -10.07 -29.41
C TYR A 189 -11.94 -10.36 -30.37
N CYS A 190 -12.99 -9.55 -30.33
CA CYS A 190 -14.24 -9.73 -31.06
C CYS A 190 -14.54 -8.50 -31.92
N PRO A 191 -14.02 -8.39 -33.15
CA PRO A 191 -14.03 -7.15 -33.93
C PRO A 191 -15.43 -6.57 -34.23
N GLU A 192 -16.46 -7.42 -34.25
CA GLU A 192 -17.84 -7.01 -34.55
C GLU A 192 -18.61 -6.50 -33.31
N ARG A 193 -17.99 -6.51 -32.12
CA ARG A 193 -18.60 -6.01 -30.89
C ARG A 193 -18.32 -4.53 -30.68
N GLU A 194 -19.23 -3.86 -29.98
CA GLU A 194 -19.07 -2.45 -29.57
C GLU A 194 -18.64 -2.30 -28.11
N GLU A 195 -18.86 -3.32 -27.28
CA GLU A 195 -18.58 -3.31 -25.83
C GLU A 195 -17.98 -4.66 -25.38
N PRO A 196 -17.20 -4.68 -24.28
CA PRO A 196 -16.63 -5.92 -23.76
C PRO A 196 -17.72 -6.81 -23.16
N GLN A 197 -17.71 -8.10 -23.51
CA GLN A 197 -18.59 -9.09 -22.90
C GLN A 197 -17.84 -9.88 -21.82
N ILE A 198 -18.23 -9.65 -20.56
CA ILE A 198 -17.65 -10.33 -19.39
C ILE A 198 -18.59 -11.45 -18.95
N ILE A 199 -18.12 -12.69 -19.05
CA ILE A 199 -18.88 -13.90 -18.70
C ILE A 199 -18.25 -14.52 -17.46
N THR A 200 -18.91 -14.36 -16.31
CA THR A 200 -18.44 -14.90 -15.03
C THR A 200 -19.31 -16.06 -14.57
N GLY A 201 -18.68 -17.12 -14.04
CA GLY A 201 -19.40 -18.29 -13.54
C GLY A 201 -18.79 -18.85 -12.26
N VAL A 202 -19.67 -19.36 -11.40
CA VAL A 202 -19.30 -20.03 -10.15
C VAL A 202 -20.00 -21.38 -10.10
N ASN A 203 -19.25 -22.47 -9.85
CA ASN A 203 -19.78 -23.84 -9.79
C ASN A 203 -20.73 -24.17 -10.96
N PHE A 204 -20.29 -23.83 -12.17
CA PHE A 204 -20.98 -24.09 -13.45
C PHE A 204 -22.33 -23.37 -13.63
N SER A 205 -22.59 -22.35 -12.81
CA SER A 205 -23.71 -21.44 -12.96
C SER A 205 -23.23 -20.09 -13.45
N VAL A 206 -23.94 -19.51 -14.41
CA VAL A 206 -23.68 -18.13 -14.88
C VAL A 206 -24.09 -17.16 -13.79
N ALA A 207 -23.22 -16.19 -13.51
CA ALA A 207 -23.58 -15.11 -12.61
C ALA A 207 -24.34 -14.01 -13.37
N ILE A 208 -25.50 -13.62 -12.84
CA ILE A 208 -26.34 -12.56 -13.43
C ILE A 208 -25.65 -11.18 -13.34
N ASN A 209 -24.90 -10.97 -12.25
CA ASN A 209 -24.04 -9.82 -12.02
C ASN A 209 -22.65 -10.36 -11.65
N ASN A 210 -21.61 -9.56 -11.88
CA ASN A 210 -20.24 -9.94 -11.54
C ASN A 210 -20.10 -10.29 -10.04
N PRO A 211 -19.80 -11.57 -9.69
CA PRO A 211 -19.65 -12.01 -8.30
C PRO A 211 -18.25 -11.72 -7.73
N PHE A 212 -17.28 -11.40 -8.59
CA PHE A 212 -15.88 -11.15 -8.24
C PHE A 212 -15.65 -9.68 -7.83
N LYS A 213 -16.42 -9.20 -6.84
CA LYS A 213 -16.29 -7.83 -6.32
C LYS A 213 -15.17 -7.65 -5.30
N ARG A 214 -14.53 -8.75 -4.87
CA ARG A 214 -13.39 -8.76 -3.95
C ARG A 214 -12.45 -9.87 -4.36
N LEU A 215 -11.35 -9.51 -5.02
CA LEU A 215 -10.24 -10.39 -5.36
C LEU A 215 -9.07 -10.25 -4.37
N GLY A 216 -9.05 -9.16 -3.60
CA GLY A 216 -8.07 -8.91 -2.54
C GLY A 216 -8.49 -7.71 -1.71
N ALA A 217 -7.57 -7.12 -0.94
CA ALA A 217 -7.87 -5.94 -0.11
C ALA A 217 -8.25 -4.69 -0.92
N PHE A 218 -7.77 -4.57 -2.17
CA PHE A 218 -7.89 -3.35 -2.98
C PHE A 218 -8.39 -3.59 -4.40
N TYR A 219 -8.65 -4.84 -4.79
CA TYR A 219 -8.97 -5.21 -6.17
C TYR A 219 -10.33 -5.91 -6.28
N ASP A 220 -11.07 -5.53 -7.31
CA ASP A 220 -12.21 -6.26 -7.86
C ASP A 220 -11.95 -6.61 -9.34
N LEU A 221 -12.77 -7.49 -9.93
CA LEU A 221 -12.55 -7.88 -11.33
C LEU A 221 -12.65 -6.68 -12.30
N SER A 222 -13.50 -5.70 -12.03
CA SER A 222 -13.63 -4.51 -12.88
C SER A 222 -12.33 -3.69 -12.91
N SER A 223 -11.69 -3.48 -11.76
CA SER A 223 -10.40 -2.80 -11.64
C SER A 223 -9.27 -3.56 -12.34
N VAL A 224 -9.28 -4.89 -12.26
CA VAL A 224 -8.27 -5.72 -12.96
C VAL A 224 -8.47 -5.65 -14.47
N LEU A 225 -9.72 -5.70 -14.96
CA LEU A 225 -10.02 -5.52 -16.38
C LEU A 225 -9.60 -4.13 -16.88
N ALA A 226 -9.86 -3.08 -16.09
CA ALA A 226 -9.43 -1.71 -16.36
C ALA A 226 -7.90 -1.58 -16.51
N ASP A 227 -7.14 -2.17 -15.57
CA ASP A 227 -5.68 -2.20 -15.61
C ASP A 227 -5.13 -2.97 -16.84
N ASN A 228 -5.98 -3.76 -17.50
CA ASN A 228 -5.68 -4.48 -18.73
C ASN A 228 -6.31 -3.84 -19.98
N TYR A 229 -6.83 -2.61 -19.89
CA TYR A 229 -7.47 -1.87 -20.99
C TYR A 229 -8.67 -2.61 -21.59
N ILE A 230 -9.53 -3.11 -20.72
CA ILE A 230 -10.79 -3.76 -21.09
C ILE A 230 -11.92 -2.97 -20.41
N GLU A 231 -12.32 -1.85 -21.02
CA GLU A 231 -13.39 -0.98 -20.51
C GLU A 231 -14.20 -0.35 -21.65
N GLY A 232 -15.47 -0.02 -21.37
CA GLY A 232 -16.29 0.80 -22.25
C GLY A 232 -16.51 0.19 -23.64
N ILE A 233 -15.68 0.59 -24.61
CA ILE A 233 -15.82 0.28 -26.04
C ILE A 233 -14.88 -0.82 -26.55
N ASP A 234 -14.09 -1.44 -25.67
CA ASP A 234 -13.10 -2.43 -26.08
C ASP A 234 -13.81 -3.73 -26.52
N PRO A 235 -13.66 -4.17 -27.78
CA PRO A 235 -14.52 -5.20 -28.35
C PRO A 235 -13.92 -6.59 -28.08
N VAL A 236 -14.04 -7.05 -26.84
CA VAL A 236 -13.42 -8.30 -26.37
C VAL A 236 -14.43 -9.17 -25.61
N VAL A 237 -14.16 -10.46 -25.52
CA VAL A 237 -14.85 -11.39 -24.62
C VAL A 237 -13.86 -11.86 -23.57
N VAL A 238 -14.28 -11.83 -22.30
CA VAL A 238 -13.53 -12.40 -21.18
C VAL A 238 -14.41 -13.39 -20.45
N VAL A 239 -13.92 -14.61 -20.28
CA VAL A 239 -14.58 -15.66 -19.48
C VAL A 239 -13.76 -15.87 -18.22
N LEU A 240 -14.44 -15.90 -17.06
CA LEU A 240 -13.83 -16.26 -15.78
C LEU A 240 -14.73 -17.26 -15.03
N HIS A 241 -14.15 -18.38 -14.63
CA HIS A 241 -14.85 -19.45 -13.95
C HIS A 241 -14.14 -19.85 -12.66
N TYR A 242 -14.90 -19.98 -11.57
CA TYR A 242 -14.42 -20.48 -10.29
C TYR A 242 -15.22 -21.71 -9.86
N VAL A 243 -14.52 -22.78 -9.50
CA VAL A 243 -15.14 -24.02 -8.97
C VAL A 243 -14.49 -24.38 -7.65
N CYS A 244 -15.32 -24.56 -6.62
CA CYS A 244 -14.91 -25.03 -5.31
C CYS A 244 -16.06 -25.80 -4.65
N PRO A 245 -15.80 -26.90 -3.93
CA PRO A 245 -16.85 -27.66 -3.24
C PRO A 245 -17.66 -26.82 -2.25
N HIS A 246 -16.99 -25.87 -1.61
CA HIS A 246 -17.61 -24.92 -0.70
C HIS A 246 -17.31 -23.49 -1.14
N VAL A 247 -18.35 -22.67 -1.19
CA VAL A 247 -18.27 -21.30 -1.69
C VAL A 247 -19.04 -20.39 -0.75
N ASP A 248 -18.33 -19.39 -0.23
CA ASP A 248 -18.90 -18.37 0.65
C ASP A 248 -19.39 -17.16 -0.16
N PHE A 249 -20.55 -16.65 0.24
CA PHE A 249 -21.12 -15.41 -0.30
C PHE A 249 -21.32 -14.41 0.83
N THR A 250 -21.06 -13.13 0.56
CA THR A 250 -21.22 -12.07 1.56
C THR A 250 -22.68 -11.62 1.72
N ASP A 251 -23.58 -12.13 0.87
CA ASP A 251 -24.99 -11.79 0.85
C ASP A 251 -25.87 -13.00 0.53
N HIS A 252 -27.11 -12.99 1.03
CA HIS A 252 -28.08 -14.07 0.80
C HIS A 252 -28.48 -14.23 -0.67
N GLY A 253 -28.33 -13.17 -1.48
CA GLY A 253 -28.59 -13.21 -2.92
C GLY A 253 -27.52 -13.91 -3.74
N LYS A 254 -26.43 -14.38 -3.10
CA LYS A 254 -25.26 -14.99 -3.75
C LYS A 254 -24.67 -14.10 -4.84
N SER A 255 -24.73 -12.79 -4.63
CA SER A 255 -24.32 -11.80 -5.63
C SER A 255 -22.84 -11.42 -5.52
N THR A 256 -22.22 -11.64 -4.36
CA THR A 256 -20.82 -11.31 -4.11
C THR A 256 -20.09 -12.46 -3.43
N LEU A 257 -19.02 -12.91 -4.06
CA LEU A 257 -18.19 -14.03 -3.64
C LEU A 257 -17.20 -13.59 -2.55
N ALA A 258 -17.09 -14.38 -1.48
CA ALA A 258 -16.00 -14.27 -0.52
C ALA A 258 -14.90 -15.26 -0.93
N LEU A 259 -13.97 -14.80 -1.77
CA LEU A 259 -12.87 -15.64 -2.24
C LEU A 259 -11.79 -15.83 -1.16
N PRO A 260 -11.24 -17.05 -1.03
CA PRO A 260 -9.96 -17.25 -0.35
C PRO A 260 -8.87 -16.40 -1.00
N ILE A 261 -7.94 -15.87 -0.19
CA ILE A 261 -6.86 -14.98 -0.64
C ILE A 261 -6.08 -15.62 -1.78
N GLU A 262 -5.78 -16.92 -1.67
CA GLU A 262 -5.01 -17.66 -2.69
C GLU A 262 -5.73 -17.72 -4.04
N ALA A 263 -7.05 -17.86 -4.03
CA ALA A 263 -7.87 -17.87 -5.24
C ALA A 263 -8.01 -16.46 -5.83
N GLY A 264 -8.09 -15.43 -4.97
CA GLY A 264 -8.11 -14.02 -5.34
C GLY A 264 -6.86 -13.60 -6.13
N ASP A 265 -5.68 -13.83 -5.57
CA ASP A 265 -4.40 -13.50 -6.22
C ASP A 265 -4.21 -14.27 -7.53
N CYS A 266 -4.57 -15.56 -7.55
CA CYS A 266 -4.53 -16.37 -8.76
C CYS A 266 -5.49 -15.86 -9.85
N THR A 267 -6.63 -15.29 -9.47
CA THR A 267 -7.60 -14.72 -10.42
C THR A 267 -7.00 -13.49 -11.12
N ILE A 268 -6.28 -12.64 -10.37
CA ILE A 268 -5.59 -11.48 -10.93
C ILE A 268 -4.52 -11.94 -11.95
N ASP A 269 -3.63 -12.87 -11.56
CA ASP A 269 -2.59 -13.40 -12.45
C ASP A 269 -3.17 -14.05 -13.72
N LEU A 270 -4.28 -14.77 -13.58
CA LEU A 270 -4.98 -15.41 -14.70
C LEU A 270 -5.45 -14.37 -15.73
N ILE A 271 -6.16 -13.33 -15.29
CA ILE A 271 -6.68 -12.27 -16.17
C ILE A 271 -5.53 -11.49 -16.81
N GLU A 272 -4.52 -11.10 -16.04
CA GLU A 272 -3.34 -10.42 -16.57
C GLU A 272 -2.59 -11.26 -17.61
N THR A 273 -2.54 -12.58 -17.42
CA THR A 273 -1.89 -13.47 -18.37
C THR A 273 -2.66 -13.58 -19.69
N VAL A 274 -3.97 -13.82 -19.63
CA VAL A 274 -4.77 -14.00 -20.85
C VAL A 274 -4.95 -12.69 -21.64
N ALA A 275 -4.98 -11.54 -20.95
CA ALA A 275 -5.10 -10.21 -21.57
C ALA A 275 -3.75 -9.56 -21.96
N LYS A 276 -2.62 -10.23 -21.71
CA LYS A 276 -1.27 -9.64 -21.83
C LYS A 276 -0.98 -9.01 -23.20
N GLU A 277 -1.27 -9.73 -24.29
CA GLU A 277 -0.98 -9.25 -25.64
C GLU A 277 -1.91 -8.09 -26.03
N TRP A 278 -3.18 -8.14 -25.62
CA TRP A 278 -4.14 -7.05 -25.78
C TRP A 278 -3.66 -5.78 -25.05
N LYS A 279 -3.31 -5.89 -23.77
CA LYS A 279 -2.75 -4.79 -22.98
C LYS A 279 -1.50 -4.19 -23.61
N LYS A 280 -0.63 -5.01 -24.17
CA LYS A 280 0.58 -4.56 -24.88
C LYS A 280 0.22 -3.77 -26.14
N GLN A 281 -0.76 -4.24 -26.91
CA GLN A 281 -1.26 -3.55 -28.09
C GLN A 281 -1.90 -2.20 -27.74
N ARG A 282 -2.85 -2.17 -26.80
CA ARG A 282 -3.53 -0.93 -26.37
C ARG A 282 -2.56 0.11 -25.82
N ARG A 283 -1.57 -0.31 -25.03
CA ARG A 283 -0.47 0.58 -24.58
C ARG A 283 0.33 1.16 -25.75
N ALA A 284 0.54 0.41 -26.83
CA ALA A 284 1.24 0.91 -28.01
C ALA A 284 0.38 1.93 -28.79
N GLU A 285 -0.92 1.67 -28.91
CA GLU A 285 -1.90 2.58 -29.53
C GLU A 285 -1.97 3.91 -28.77
N GLU A 286 -2.17 3.89 -27.45
CA GLU A 286 -2.18 5.11 -26.62
C GLU A 286 -0.89 5.91 -26.73
N ARG A 287 0.27 5.23 -26.78
CA ARG A 287 1.57 5.90 -26.98
C ARG A 287 1.66 6.56 -28.35
N ARG A 288 1.15 5.90 -29.39
CA ARG A 288 1.12 6.46 -30.75
C ARG A 288 0.19 7.67 -30.82
N GLU A 289 -1.03 7.56 -30.30
CA GLU A 289 -1.99 8.67 -30.23
C GLU A 289 -1.43 9.84 -29.41
N SER A 290 -0.83 9.55 -28.26
CA SER A 290 -0.14 10.57 -27.45
C SER A 290 1.02 11.23 -28.22
N ALA A 291 1.79 10.46 -28.98
CA ALA A 291 2.89 10.99 -29.80
C ALA A 291 2.38 11.83 -30.97
N GLU A 292 1.29 11.43 -31.63
CA GLU A 292 0.63 12.18 -32.69
C GLU A 292 0.01 13.47 -32.17
N PHE A 293 -0.72 13.39 -31.05
CA PHE A 293 -1.25 14.55 -30.35
C PHE A 293 -0.13 15.52 -29.97
N ASN A 294 0.96 15.02 -29.37
CA ASN A 294 2.11 15.86 -29.02
C ASN A 294 2.78 16.48 -30.25
N ARG A 295 2.88 15.75 -31.36
CA ARG A 295 3.42 16.26 -32.63
C ARG A 295 2.53 17.34 -33.24
N ARG A 296 1.23 17.09 -33.34
CA ARG A 296 0.23 18.06 -33.81
C ARG A 296 0.21 19.30 -32.92
N HIS A 297 0.26 19.12 -31.60
CA HIS A 297 0.35 20.21 -30.63
C HIS A 297 1.67 20.98 -30.72
N LYS A 298 2.79 20.32 -31.04
CA LYS A 298 4.10 20.96 -31.29
C LYS A 298 4.08 21.78 -32.58
N LEU A 299 3.50 21.24 -33.65
CA LEU A 299 3.34 21.94 -34.94
C LEU A 299 2.40 23.14 -34.81
N LEU A 300 1.27 23.00 -34.11
CA LEU A 300 0.36 24.11 -33.79
C LEU A 300 1.06 25.19 -32.96
N LYS A 301 1.91 24.81 -31.99
CA LYS A 301 2.77 25.75 -31.24
C LYS A 301 3.86 26.42 -32.09
N GLN A 302 4.34 25.77 -33.17
CA GLN A 302 5.30 26.37 -34.08
C GLN A 302 4.63 27.38 -35.03
N MET A 303 3.38 27.16 -35.42
CA MET A 303 2.59 28.08 -36.25
C MET A 303 2.08 29.30 -35.47
N GLN A 304 1.89 29.16 -34.15
CA GLN A 304 1.53 30.27 -33.25
C GLN A 304 2.71 30.59 -32.32
N ARG A 305 3.80 31.16 -32.85
CA ARG A 305 4.82 31.81 -32.00
C ARG A 305 4.39 33.26 -31.74
N PRO A 306 3.76 33.59 -30.60
CA PRO A 306 4.10 34.85 -29.97
C PRO A 306 5.56 34.77 -29.53
N ASP A 307 6.23 35.92 -29.42
CA ASP A 307 7.59 36.00 -28.90
C ASP A 307 7.74 35.18 -27.62
N ARG A 308 8.88 34.51 -27.49
CA ARG A 308 9.23 33.81 -26.25
C ARG A 308 9.11 34.86 -25.13
N PRO A 309 8.22 34.68 -24.13
CA PRO A 309 8.23 35.58 -22.99
C PRO A 309 9.65 35.56 -22.44
N GLU A 310 10.21 36.74 -22.17
CA GLU A 310 11.51 36.86 -21.55
C GLU A 310 11.59 35.92 -20.32
N PRO A 311 12.75 35.28 -20.09
CA PRO A 311 12.92 34.47 -18.88
C PRO A 311 12.52 35.33 -17.68
N ALA A 312 11.59 34.82 -16.86
CA ALA A 312 11.11 35.55 -15.69
C ALA A 312 12.30 36.05 -14.88
N ARG A 313 12.32 37.35 -14.56
CA ARG A 313 13.41 37.94 -13.79
C ARG A 313 13.59 37.15 -12.49
N PRO A 314 14.82 36.73 -12.14
CA PRO A 314 15.09 36.11 -10.85
C PRO A 314 14.69 37.11 -9.77
N THR A 315 13.64 36.78 -9.03
CA THR A 315 13.03 37.68 -8.06
C THR A 315 12.71 36.86 -6.82
N GLY A 316 12.89 37.48 -5.65
CA GLY A 316 12.72 36.84 -4.34
C GLY A 316 14.07 36.47 -3.71
N ILE A 317 14.07 36.40 -2.38
CA ILE A 317 15.29 36.32 -1.54
C ILE A 317 16.29 35.26 -2.05
N LEU A 318 15.85 34.01 -2.18
CA LEU A 318 16.73 32.91 -2.62
C LEU A 318 17.21 33.06 -4.07
N ALA A 319 16.40 33.66 -4.95
CA ALA A 319 16.79 33.89 -6.35
C ALA A 319 17.87 34.96 -6.46
N GLU A 320 17.73 36.03 -5.67
CA GLU A 320 18.71 37.12 -5.60
C GLU A 320 20.04 36.61 -5.06
N ILE A 321 20.02 35.82 -3.97
CA ILE A 321 21.22 35.23 -3.37
C ILE A 321 21.99 34.35 -4.37
N ILE A 322 21.31 33.41 -5.06
CA ILE A 322 22.02 32.52 -6.00
C ILE A 322 22.48 33.26 -7.26
N THR A 323 21.75 34.29 -7.70
CA THR A 323 22.16 35.10 -8.84
C THR A 323 23.36 35.96 -8.49
N GLU A 324 23.38 36.62 -7.33
CA GLU A 324 24.52 37.40 -6.85
C GLU A 324 25.76 36.53 -6.63
N ALA A 325 25.59 35.33 -6.06
CA ALA A 325 26.68 34.36 -5.94
C ALA A 325 27.21 33.89 -7.31
N ALA A 326 26.32 33.72 -8.30
CA ALA A 326 26.72 33.33 -9.65
C ALA A 326 27.49 34.46 -10.35
N ASP A 327 27.01 35.69 -10.23
CA ASP A 327 27.60 36.87 -10.83
C ASP A 327 28.98 37.20 -10.21
N SER A 328 29.12 37.10 -8.89
CA SER A 328 30.40 37.35 -8.19
C SER A 328 31.51 36.34 -8.55
N ILE A 329 31.15 35.11 -8.91
CA ILE A 329 32.09 34.05 -9.34
C ILE A 329 32.22 34.01 -10.87
N GLY A 330 31.39 34.76 -11.61
CA GLY A 330 31.39 34.79 -13.08
C GLY A 330 30.87 33.50 -13.73
N VAL A 331 29.98 32.77 -13.05
CA VAL A 331 29.38 31.53 -13.54
C VAL A 331 27.88 31.67 -13.75
N LYS A 332 27.25 30.72 -14.47
CA LYS A 332 25.79 30.70 -14.59
C LYS A 332 25.16 30.14 -13.31
N VAL A 333 23.96 30.60 -12.96
CA VAL A 333 23.15 30.06 -11.85
C VAL A 333 23.06 28.53 -11.90
N ASP A 334 22.91 27.94 -13.10
CA ASP A 334 22.85 26.48 -13.29
C ASP A 334 24.08 25.72 -12.76
N ASN A 335 25.24 26.37 -12.66
CA ASN A 335 26.47 25.78 -12.09
C ASN A 335 26.48 25.78 -10.55
N LEU A 336 25.64 26.60 -9.92
CA LEU A 336 25.50 26.68 -8.45
C LEU A 336 24.30 25.89 -7.92
N VAL A 337 23.49 25.29 -8.79
CA VAL A 337 22.34 24.48 -8.38
C VAL A 337 22.84 23.16 -7.81
N VAL A 338 22.49 22.87 -6.56
CA VAL A 338 22.92 21.67 -5.85
C VAL A 338 22.00 20.49 -6.14
N LEU A 339 20.69 20.75 -6.25
CA LEU A 339 19.68 19.76 -6.61
C LEU A 339 19.30 19.87 -8.09
N SER A 340 18.36 19.04 -8.57
CA SER A 340 17.81 19.28 -9.90
C SER A 340 17.12 20.66 -9.95
N PRO A 341 17.17 21.43 -11.07
CA PRO A 341 16.51 22.74 -11.17
C PRO A 341 14.99 22.75 -10.94
N GLY A 342 14.36 21.58 -10.88
CA GLY A 342 12.95 21.44 -10.55
C GLY A 342 12.65 21.21 -9.07
N LYS A 343 13.68 20.95 -8.26
CA LYS A 343 13.59 20.64 -6.82
C LYS A 343 14.43 21.58 -5.94
N ASP A 344 15.41 22.30 -6.49
CA ASP A 344 16.29 23.18 -5.72
C ASP A 344 15.53 24.45 -5.27
N PRO A 345 15.48 24.75 -3.95
CA PRO A 345 14.79 25.93 -3.41
C PRO A 345 15.19 27.24 -4.10
N PHE A 346 16.48 27.42 -4.40
CA PHE A 346 17.03 28.64 -5.00
C PHE A 346 16.64 28.83 -6.47
N THR A 347 16.06 27.80 -7.10
CA THR A 347 15.56 27.88 -8.48
C THR A 347 14.04 28.01 -8.56
N SER A 348 13.35 28.10 -7.42
CA SER A 348 11.87 28.17 -7.35
C SER A 348 11.27 29.34 -8.14
N PHE A 349 12.01 30.45 -8.30
CA PHE A 349 11.62 31.60 -9.11
C PHE A 349 11.32 31.24 -10.57
N ARG A 350 11.93 30.19 -11.11
CA ARG A 350 11.66 29.71 -12.48
C ARG A 350 10.23 29.19 -12.66
N ARG A 351 9.52 28.89 -11.56
CA ARG A 351 8.12 28.44 -11.52
C ARG A 351 7.18 29.47 -10.89
N ARG A 352 7.60 30.74 -10.78
CA ARG A 352 6.82 31.79 -10.11
C ARG A 352 5.38 31.89 -10.60
N HIS A 353 5.15 31.86 -11.91
CA HIS A 353 3.79 31.90 -12.46
C HIS A 353 2.90 30.76 -11.94
N ASP A 354 3.40 29.51 -12.01
CA ASP A 354 2.67 28.34 -11.52
C ASP A 354 2.42 28.44 -10.00
N ALA A 355 3.40 28.97 -9.26
CA ALA A 355 3.33 29.17 -7.82
C ALA A 355 2.30 30.25 -7.41
N GLU A 356 2.21 31.35 -8.16
CA GLU A 356 1.21 32.41 -7.95
C GLU A 356 -0.21 31.91 -8.25
N VAL A 357 -0.38 31.12 -9.32
CA VAL A 357 -1.65 30.47 -9.63
C VAL A 357 -2.02 29.48 -8.52
N PHE A 358 -1.06 28.69 -8.03
CA PHE A 358 -1.27 27.82 -6.88
C PHE A 358 -1.72 28.58 -5.64
N ALA A 359 -1.03 29.65 -5.27
CA ALA A 359 -1.34 30.44 -4.08
C ALA A 359 -2.76 31.02 -4.14
N LYS A 360 -3.17 31.57 -5.30
CA LYS A 360 -4.54 32.06 -5.52
C LYS A 360 -5.60 30.96 -5.35
N LEU A 361 -5.33 29.75 -5.84
CA LEU A 361 -6.23 28.61 -5.65
C LEU A 361 -6.23 28.13 -4.21
N PHE A 362 -5.08 28.15 -3.55
CA PHE A 362 -4.93 27.79 -2.16
C PHE A 362 -5.79 28.70 -1.29
N ASP A 363 -5.64 30.02 -1.40
CA ASP A 363 -6.40 30.99 -0.60
C ASP A 363 -7.90 30.99 -0.95
N ARG A 364 -8.27 30.65 -2.20
CA ARG A 364 -9.69 30.47 -2.57
C ARG A 364 -10.36 29.31 -1.82
N PHE A 365 -9.65 28.22 -1.58
CA PHE A 365 -10.22 26.99 -1.03
C PHE A 365 -9.84 26.70 0.42
N VAL A 366 -8.87 27.41 0.98
CA VAL A 366 -8.30 27.22 2.31
C VAL A 366 -8.30 28.56 3.04
N PRO A 367 -9.18 28.75 4.04
CA PRO A 367 -9.22 29.98 4.82
C PRO A 367 -7.87 30.32 5.47
N PRO A 368 -7.60 31.59 5.77
CA PRO A 368 -6.44 32.00 6.54
C PRO A 368 -6.31 31.22 7.86
N GLY A 369 -5.10 30.81 8.22
CA GLY A 369 -4.81 30.02 9.44
C GLY A 369 -5.17 28.53 9.36
N GLN A 370 -5.93 28.08 8.36
CA GLN A 370 -6.24 26.65 8.20
C GLN A 370 -5.17 25.91 7.40
N LYS A 371 -5.01 24.62 7.73
CA LYS A 371 -4.16 23.67 7.01
C LYS A 371 -4.99 22.85 6.04
N LYS A 372 -4.42 22.49 4.88
CA LYS A 372 -5.08 21.61 3.92
C LYS A 372 -4.13 20.54 3.39
N HIS A 373 -4.67 19.34 3.25
CA HIS A 373 -3.98 18.25 2.58
C HIS A 373 -3.82 18.53 1.08
N LEU A 374 -2.59 18.43 0.56
CA LEU A 374 -2.25 18.83 -0.81
C LEU A 374 -3.03 18.02 -1.86
N ARG A 375 -3.18 16.70 -1.66
CA ARG A 375 -3.96 15.85 -2.58
C ARG A 375 -5.44 16.18 -2.53
N ALA A 376 -5.97 16.49 -1.35
CA ALA A 376 -7.38 16.87 -1.18
C ALA A 376 -7.67 18.22 -1.84
N LEU A 377 -6.74 19.18 -1.74
CA LEU A 377 -6.82 20.43 -2.47
C LEU A 377 -6.82 20.19 -3.99
N PHE A 378 -5.94 19.33 -4.49
CA PHE A 378 -5.92 18.98 -5.92
C PHE A 378 -7.25 18.37 -6.39
N TYR A 379 -7.82 17.42 -5.65
CA TYR A 379 -9.14 16.86 -5.99
C TYR A 379 -10.23 17.94 -5.98
N ARG A 380 -10.23 18.82 -4.99
CA ARG A 380 -11.17 19.94 -4.95
C ARG A 380 -11.02 20.83 -6.18
N CYS A 381 -9.79 21.15 -6.61
CA CYS A 381 -9.55 21.93 -7.82
C CYS A 381 -10.04 21.19 -9.10
N VAL A 382 -9.80 19.88 -9.20
CA VAL A 382 -10.27 19.05 -10.34
C VAL A 382 -11.81 18.98 -10.38
N MET A 383 -12.47 18.81 -9.24
CA MET A 383 -13.94 18.74 -9.18
C MET A 383 -14.61 20.09 -9.47
N THR A 384 -13.87 21.20 -9.36
CA THR A 384 -14.32 22.54 -9.73
C THR A 384 -13.84 22.99 -11.12
N ALA A 385 -13.33 22.05 -11.95
CA ALA A 385 -12.57 22.34 -13.17
C ALA A 385 -13.29 23.21 -14.21
N ASP A 386 -14.63 23.31 -14.18
CA ASP A 386 -15.38 24.23 -15.04
C ASP A 386 -15.05 25.72 -14.79
N THR A 387 -14.41 26.05 -13.65
CA THR A 387 -14.03 27.43 -13.28
C THR A 387 -12.54 27.65 -12.98
N VAL A 388 -11.71 26.59 -12.96
CA VAL A 388 -10.28 26.68 -12.60
C VAL A 388 -9.40 26.37 -13.82
N LYS A 389 -8.84 27.43 -14.41
CA LYS A 389 -7.83 27.33 -15.48
C LYS A 389 -6.44 27.20 -14.84
N TRP A 390 -5.70 26.14 -15.15
CA TRP A 390 -4.39 25.83 -14.56
C TRP A 390 -3.31 25.74 -15.65
N PRO A 391 -2.15 26.40 -15.47
CA PRO A 391 -1.67 27.65 -16.08
C PRO A 391 -1.64 27.71 -17.62
N THR A 392 -2.08 26.65 -18.29
CA THR A 392 -2.51 26.68 -19.68
C THR A 392 -4.03 26.83 -19.75
N SER A 393 -4.58 27.34 -20.84
CA SER A 393 -6.02 27.52 -21.08
C SER A 393 -6.90 26.26 -21.02
N LYS A 394 -6.39 25.13 -20.50
CA LYS A 394 -7.04 23.83 -20.40
C LYS A 394 -7.55 23.58 -18.97
N PRO A 395 -8.69 22.87 -18.80
CA PRO A 395 -9.20 22.50 -17.48
C PRO A 395 -8.23 21.58 -16.73
N LEU A 396 -8.16 21.75 -15.41
CA LEU A 396 -7.35 20.88 -14.55
C LEU A 396 -8.02 19.51 -14.38
N ILE A 397 -7.57 18.51 -15.14
CA ILE A 397 -8.02 17.12 -15.04
C ILE A 397 -7.10 16.28 -14.14
N ASN A 398 -7.65 15.25 -13.48
CA ASN A 398 -6.92 14.33 -12.60
C ASN A 398 -6.05 13.35 -13.42
N THR A 399 -4.90 13.84 -13.89
CA THR A 399 -3.86 13.02 -14.51
C THR A 399 -2.59 13.04 -13.67
N TYR A 400 -1.78 11.98 -13.77
CA TYR A 400 -0.49 11.92 -13.10
C TYR A 400 0.40 13.13 -13.43
N GLY A 401 0.46 13.53 -14.72
CA GLY A 401 1.24 14.68 -15.15
C GLY A 401 0.79 16.00 -14.53
N ASN A 402 -0.52 16.22 -14.38
CA ASN A 402 -1.05 17.41 -13.71
C ASN A 402 -0.79 17.39 -12.21
N TRP A 403 -0.91 16.22 -11.57
CA TRP A 403 -0.56 16.06 -10.16
C TRP A 403 0.91 16.42 -9.89
N VAL A 404 1.85 15.92 -10.71
CA VAL A 404 3.28 16.24 -10.57
C VAL A 404 3.54 17.74 -10.75
N LYS A 405 2.86 18.40 -11.70
CA LYS A 405 2.98 19.87 -11.87
C LYS A 405 2.42 20.62 -10.66
N PHE A 406 1.29 20.17 -10.12
CA PHE A 406 0.65 20.76 -8.95
C PHE A 406 1.55 20.66 -7.71
N GLN A 407 2.21 19.52 -7.49
CA GLN A 407 3.20 19.36 -6.42
C GLN A 407 4.38 20.31 -6.56
N LYS A 408 4.92 20.47 -7.77
CA LYS A 408 6.05 21.39 -8.03
C LYS A 408 5.65 22.86 -7.86
N ALA A 409 4.42 23.21 -8.22
CA ALA A 409 3.89 24.56 -8.01
C ALA A 409 3.71 24.86 -6.51
N ALA A 410 3.19 23.89 -5.74
CA ALA A 410 3.07 23.99 -4.28
C ALA A 410 4.44 24.15 -3.60
N GLN A 411 5.45 23.38 -4.03
CA GLN A 411 6.82 23.51 -3.54
C GLN A 411 7.39 24.91 -3.83
N ALA A 412 7.26 25.39 -5.08
CA ALA A 412 7.73 26.72 -5.45
C ALA A 412 6.97 27.83 -4.70
N ALA A 413 5.66 27.68 -4.45
CA ALA A 413 4.87 28.64 -3.68
C ALA A 413 5.35 28.79 -2.23
N ARG A 414 5.81 27.69 -1.62
CA ARG A 414 6.44 27.72 -0.28
C ARG A 414 7.76 28.49 -0.28
N TRP A 415 8.68 28.13 -1.17
CA TRP A 415 10.01 28.78 -1.27
C TRP A 415 9.99 30.20 -1.81
N LEU A 416 8.88 30.63 -2.45
CA LEU A 416 8.65 32.02 -2.85
C LEU A 416 7.89 32.83 -1.79
N GLY A 417 7.55 32.23 -0.64
CA GLY A 417 6.82 32.91 0.43
C GLY A 417 5.35 33.18 0.15
N LEU A 418 4.78 32.60 -0.91
CA LEU A 418 3.39 32.80 -1.29
C LEU A 418 2.42 31.98 -0.42
N VAL A 419 2.87 30.82 0.07
CA VAL A 419 2.09 29.97 0.99
C VAL A 419 3.02 29.42 2.07
N SER A 420 2.68 29.63 3.33
CA SER A 420 3.47 29.09 4.45
C SER A 420 3.56 27.56 4.43
N PHE A 421 4.72 27.02 4.80
CA PHE A 421 4.99 25.57 4.81
C PHE A 421 3.99 24.80 5.69
N ASP A 422 3.63 25.35 6.86
CA ASP A 422 2.74 24.74 7.84
C ASP A 422 1.26 24.71 7.43
N ARG A 423 0.86 25.47 6.40
CA ARG A 423 -0.51 25.45 5.86
C ARG A 423 -0.77 24.26 4.94
N ILE A 424 0.27 23.58 4.45
CA ILE A 424 0.15 22.46 3.52
C ILE A 424 0.56 21.16 4.22
N ILE A 425 -0.36 20.20 4.24
CA ILE A 425 -0.11 18.83 4.72
C ILE A 425 0.24 17.97 3.50
N ASP A 426 1.43 17.38 3.49
CA ASP A 426 1.87 16.43 2.47
C ASP A 426 1.51 15.00 2.93
N ALA A 427 0.56 14.29 2.29
CA ALA A 427 0.41 12.85 2.54
C ALA A 427 1.54 12.11 1.85
N ARG A 428 2.47 11.61 2.66
CA ARG A 428 3.09 10.33 2.40
C ARG A 428 2.48 9.36 3.41
N ASN A 429 2.08 8.19 2.94
CA ASN A 429 1.22 7.24 3.66
C ASN A 429 1.86 6.58 4.89
N ASP A 430 3.14 6.84 5.16
CA ASP A 430 3.88 6.14 6.19
C ASP A 430 4.02 6.99 7.46
N GLU A 431 3.74 6.38 8.62
CA GLU A 431 3.88 7.03 9.92
C GLU A 431 5.37 7.33 10.20
N ALA A 432 5.74 8.60 10.06
CA ALA A 432 7.04 9.08 10.50
C ALA A 432 7.19 8.86 12.02
N LYS A 433 8.33 8.34 12.46
CA LYS A 433 8.65 8.23 13.88
C LYS A 433 9.34 9.52 14.32
N ILE A 434 8.62 10.32 15.09
CA ILE A 434 9.07 11.63 15.55
C ILE A 434 9.08 11.64 17.07
N TYR A 435 10.22 11.95 17.65
CA TYR A 435 10.37 12.26 19.08
C TYR A 435 10.86 13.70 19.21
N VAL A 436 10.10 14.53 19.92
CA VAL A 436 10.50 15.90 20.26
C VAL A 436 10.64 15.95 21.78
N PRO A 437 11.80 16.34 22.32
CA PRO A 437 12.01 16.44 23.76
C PRO A 437 11.09 17.51 24.37
N GLU A 438 10.59 17.26 25.59
CA GLU A 438 9.74 18.21 26.30
C GLU A 438 10.50 19.47 26.73
N LEU A 439 9.93 20.63 26.43
CA LEU A 439 10.42 21.92 26.91
C LEU A 439 10.02 22.07 28.39
N HIS A 440 11.01 22.04 29.28
CA HIS A 440 10.80 22.30 30.70
C HIS A 440 10.87 23.82 30.92
N LEU A 441 9.72 24.44 31.22
CA LEU A 441 9.65 25.86 31.57
C LEU A 441 10.07 26.04 33.03
N ILE A 442 11.02 26.94 33.29
CA ILE A 442 11.38 27.36 34.64
C ILE A 442 10.14 28.05 35.24
N ARG A 443 9.71 27.61 36.43
CA ARG A 443 8.61 28.22 37.16
C ARG A 443 9.14 28.79 38.47
N THR A 444 8.82 30.05 38.71
CA THR A 444 9.07 30.71 39.99
C THR A 444 7.73 31.03 40.62
N GLY A 445 7.55 30.70 41.90
CA GLY A 445 6.30 30.94 42.62
C GLY A 445 6.52 31.24 44.08
N LEU A 446 5.55 31.92 44.69
CA LEU A 446 5.44 32.07 46.13
C LEU A 446 4.24 31.22 46.57
N LYS A 447 4.47 30.17 47.35
CA LYS A 447 3.40 29.31 47.84
C LYS A 447 3.02 29.71 49.25
N SER A 448 1.88 30.39 49.40
CA SER A 448 1.24 30.63 50.70
C SER A 448 0.06 29.66 50.84
N GLY A 449 0.36 28.40 51.13
CA GLY A 449 -0.56 27.29 51.47
C GLY A 449 -2.02 27.39 50.97
N GLU A 450 -2.37 26.69 49.89
CA GLU A 450 -3.77 26.59 49.41
C GLU A 450 -4.57 25.45 50.08
N THR A 451 -3.97 24.69 51.00
CA THR A 451 -4.63 23.64 51.79
C THR A 451 -4.00 23.59 53.18
N CYS A 452 -4.81 23.59 54.24
CA CYS A 452 -4.34 23.48 55.62
C CYS A 452 -3.99 22.02 55.90
N ILE A 453 -2.77 21.63 55.51
CA ILE A 453 -2.07 20.51 56.13
C ILE A 453 -1.48 21.11 57.40
N ILE A 454 -1.91 20.66 58.58
CA ILE A 454 -1.22 21.01 59.83
C ILE A 454 0.09 20.21 59.78
N PRO A 455 1.24 20.86 59.60
CA PRO A 455 2.49 20.13 59.58
C PRO A 455 2.76 19.53 60.97
N GLU A 456 3.34 18.33 61.01
CA GLU A 456 3.71 17.68 62.26
C GLU A 456 4.87 18.40 62.97
N ASP A 457 5.69 19.14 62.20
CA ASP A 457 6.77 19.99 62.69
C ASP A 457 6.52 21.46 62.34
N VAL A 458 6.93 22.36 63.25
CA VAL A 458 6.84 23.82 63.06
C VAL A 458 7.68 24.27 61.86
N SER A 459 8.76 23.56 61.52
CA SER A 459 9.62 23.89 60.37
C SER A 459 8.87 23.90 59.02
N ASP A 460 7.91 23.00 58.85
CA ASP A 460 7.15 22.88 57.60
C ASP A 460 6.00 23.90 57.50
N ALA A 461 5.71 24.61 58.61
CA ALA A 461 4.72 25.69 58.66
C ALA A 461 5.31 27.06 58.27
N LEU A 462 6.65 27.17 58.20
CA LEU A 462 7.35 28.40 57.90
C LEU A 462 7.39 28.66 56.38
N PRO A 463 7.36 29.93 55.93
CA PRO A 463 7.57 30.26 54.52
C PRO A 463 8.94 29.77 54.06
N SER A 464 8.98 29.00 52.97
CA SER A 464 10.23 28.52 52.36
C SER A 464 10.39 29.06 50.95
N PHE A 465 11.64 29.36 50.59
CA PHE A 465 12.00 29.62 49.21
C PHE A 465 12.24 28.30 48.52
N TYR A 466 11.58 28.11 47.38
CA TYR A 466 11.86 26.98 46.50
C TYR A 466 12.12 27.51 45.09
N LEU A 467 13.10 26.90 44.43
CA LEU A 467 13.40 27.10 43.02
C LEU A 467 13.45 25.71 42.42
N GLU A 468 12.68 25.50 41.36
CA GLU A 468 12.62 24.22 40.66
C GLU A 468 13.04 24.42 39.20
N GLY A 469 13.49 23.33 38.57
CA GLY A 469 13.85 23.33 37.15
C GLY A 469 15.34 23.53 36.87
N PHE A 470 16.21 23.19 37.82
CA PHE A 470 17.64 23.05 37.58
C PHE A 470 17.88 21.91 36.57
N ARG A 471 18.14 22.27 35.31
CA ARG A 471 18.54 21.32 34.27
C ARG A 471 19.66 21.88 33.42
N GLY A 472 20.61 21.02 33.08
CA GLY A 472 21.68 21.34 32.14
C GLY A 472 21.11 21.69 30.77
N ARG A 473 21.30 22.93 30.32
CA ARG A 473 21.03 23.29 28.93
C ARG A 473 22.30 23.08 28.11
N GLN A 474 22.33 21.98 27.35
CA GLN A 474 23.42 21.68 26.42
C GLN A 474 23.65 22.84 25.44
N THR A 475 24.88 23.02 24.96
CA THR A 475 25.25 24.13 24.07
C THR A 475 24.63 23.99 22.67
N HIS A 476 24.44 22.76 22.21
CA HIS A 476 23.89 22.45 20.90
C HIS A 476 22.52 21.75 21.02
N ARG A 477 21.68 21.96 20.00
CA ARG A 477 20.50 21.13 19.77
C ARG A 477 20.87 19.97 18.85
N ILE A 478 20.75 18.74 19.34
CA ILE A 478 21.02 17.54 18.55
C ILE A 478 19.73 17.05 17.90
N ILE A 479 19.78 16.78 16.59
CA ILE A 479 18.64 16.30 15.80
C ILE A 479 19.09 15.06 15.03
N PHE A 480 18.56 13.89 15.39
CA PHE A 480 18.68 12.68 14.59
C PHE A 480 17.68 12.72 13.45
N TYR A 481 18.15 12.56 12.22
CA TYR A 481 17.31 12.66 11.02
C TYR A 481 17.61 11.51 10.08
N GLY A 482 16.61 10.83 9.53
CA GLY A 482 16.89 9.67 8.68
C GLY A 482 15.71 9.15 7.87
N GLU A 483 16.04 8.23 6.94
CA GLU A 483 15.12 7.73 5.91
C GLU A 483 14.52 6.34 6.18
N LYS A 484 14.82 5.75 7.34
CA LYS A 484 14.28 4.48 7.79
C LYS A 484 13.73 4.56 9.20
N THR A 485 12.52 4.05 9.39
CA THR A 485 11.82 4.01 10.68
C THR A 485 12.25 2.83 11.56
N SER A 486 12.95 1.84 11.00
CA SER A 486 13.60 0.74 11.74
C SER A 486 14.67 1.26 12.71
N LEU A 487 15.39 2.31 12.32
CA LEU A 487 16.43 2.96 13.14
C LEU A 487 15.92 3.49 14.49
N ALA A 488 14.60 3.68 14.65
CA ALA A 488 14.04 4.14 15.91
C ALA A 488 14.35 3.20 17.07
N GLU A 489 14.51 1.89 16.83
CA GLU A 489 14.83 0.92 17.88
C GLU A 489 16.15 1.23 18.58
N ILE A 490 17.12 1.78 17.84
CA ILE A 490 18.42 2.20 18.37
C ILE A 490 18.43 3.69 18.76
N LEU A 491 17.88 4.54 17.89
CA LEU A 491 18.01 6.00 18.03
C LEU A 491 17.07 6.57 19.10
N GLU A 492 15.87 6.02 19.30
CA GLU A 492 14.91 6.56 20.25
C GLU A 492 15.37 6.45 21.71
N PRO A 493 15.91 5.32 22.18
CA PRO A 493 16.49 5.23 23.53
C PRO A 493 17.58 6.27 23.77
N ILE A 494 18.51 6.43 22.81
CA ILE A 494 19.61 7.41 22.89
C ILE A 494 19.04 8.83 22.89
N ALA A 495 18.09 9.13 21.99
CA ALA A 495 17.48 10.45 21.88
C ALA A 495 16.77 10.86 23.18
N ARG A 496 16.06 9.93 23.82
CA ARG A 496 15.40 10.15 25.12
C ARG A 496 16.41 10.40 26.23
N GLN A 497 17.51 9.65 26.24
CA GLN A 497 18.55 9.78 27.26
C GLN A 497 19.24 11.15 27.21
N ILE A 498 19.58 11.64 26.01
CA ILE A 498 20.34 12.88 25.84
C ILE A 498 19.47 14.11 25.57
N GLY A 499 18.15 13.93 25.43
CA GLY A 499 17.22 15.00 25.06
C GLY A 499 17.36 15.48 23.61
N ALA A 500 17.76 14.60 22.69
CA ALA A 500 17.84 14.91 21.26
C ALA A 500 16.47 14.79 20.58
N GLU A 501 16.25 15.58 19.53
CA GLU A 501 15.10 15.40 18.64
C GLU A 501 15.36 14.25 17.66
N MET A 502 14.35 13.45 17.35
CA MET A 502 14.43 12.40 16.34
C MET A 502 13.34 12.59 15.29
N VAL A 503 13.72 12.56 14.01
CA VAL A 503 12.83 12.66 12.86
C VAL A 503 13.19 11.58 11.84
N LEU A 504 12.49 10.45 11.89
CA LEU A 504 12.66 9.35 10.94
C LEU A 504 11.44 9.27 10.01
N VAL A 505 11.69 9.33 8.71
CA VAL A 505 10.69 9.29 7.63
C VAL A 505 11.00 8.12 6.71
N ILE A 506 10.03 7.61 5.95
CA ILE A 506 10.31 6.63 4.89
C ILE A 506 10.66 7.35 3.59
N GLY A 507 11.90 7.18 3.10
CA GLY A 507 12.42 7.82 1.89
C GLY A 507 12.59 9.34 2.00
N GLU A 508 12.58 10.07 0.87
CA GLU A 508 12.91 11.51 0.84
C GLU A 508 11.97 12.34 1.74
N SER A 509 12.49 13.08 2.72
CA SER A 509 11.63 13.85 3.63
C SER A 509 10.77 14.89 2.92
N SER A 510 9.55 15.12 3.44
CA SER A 510 8.67 16.17 2.93
C SER A 510 9.16 17.56 3.36
N GLU A 511 8.80 18.58 2.58
CA GLU A 511 9.16 19.97 2.88
C GLU A 511 8.63 20.41 4.25
N THR A 512 7.40 20.00 4.60
CA THR A 512 6.79 20.34 5.90
C THR A 512 7.57 19.76 7.08
N ARG A 513 8.08 18.52 6.97
CA ARG A 513 8.79 17.86 8.09
C ARG A 513 10.13 18.52 8.39
N LEU A 514 10.89 18.85 7.35
CA LEU A 514 12.14 19.58 7.54
C LEU A 514 11.88 21.00 8.06
N TYR A 515 10.88 21.69 7.52
CA TYR A 515 10.46 23.01 8.02
C TYR A 515 10.10 22.97 9.51
N GLU A 516 9.34 21.97 9.97
CA GLU A 516 8.95 21.82 11.37
C GLU A 516 10.17 21.66 12.30
N ALA A 517 11.17 20.86 11.89
CA ALA A 517 12.42 20.71 12.64
C ALA A 517 13.23 22.01 12.68
N MET A 518 13.37 22.70 11.54
CA MET A 518 14.09 23.98 11.47
C MET A 518 13.39 25.09 12.24
N LYS A 519 12.06 25.11 12.24
CA LYS A 519 11.26 26.04 13.06
C LYS A 519 11.54 25.83 14.54
N ARG A 520 11.58 24.57 15.01
CA ARG A 520 11.92 24.25 16.40
C ARG A 520 13.37 24.61 16.74
N ALA A 521 14.31 24.35 15.84
CA ALA A 521 15.72 24.73 16.02
C ALA A 521 15.88 26.25 16.16
N ASN A 522 15.23 27.02 15.28
CA ASN A 522 15.22 28.48 15.36
C ASN A 522 14.55 28.99 16.65
N GLN A 523 13.47 28.36 17.10
CA GLN A 523 12.80 28.71 18.37
C GLN A 523 13.65 28.39 19.61
N ASP A 524 14.49 27.36 19.53
CA ASP A 524 15.45 27.03 20.58
C ASP A 524 16.57 28.08 20.66
N GLY A 525 17.06 28.54 19.51
CA GLY A 525 18.08 29.59 19.40
C GLY A 525 19.51 29.11 19.67
N ARG A 526 19.70 27.82 20.00
CA ARG A 526 21.03 27.19 20.03
C ARG A 526 21.45 26.78 18.62
N PRO A 527 22.76 26.77 18.32
CA PRO A 527 23.28 26.06 17.16
C PRO A 527 22.81 24.61 17.17
N ALA A 528 22.43 24.08 16.01
CA ALA A 528 21.93 22.72 15.89
C ALA A 528 22.85 21.84 15.03
N ILE A 529 22.91 20.57 15.39
CA ILE A 529 23.58 19.53 14.62
C ILE A 529 22.53 18.51 14.16
N VAL A 530 22.37 18.37 12.86
CA VAL A 530 21.55 17.33 12.23
C VAL A 530 22.47 16.16 11.92
N LEU A 531 22.34 15.08 12.69
CA LEU A 531 23.01 13.82 12.44
C LEU A 531 22.12 12.97 11.52
N TYR A 532 22.55 12.83 10.27
CA TYR A 532 21.78 12.21 9.21
C TYR A 532 22.12 10.72 9.05
N PHE A 533 21.10 9.87 9.08
CA PHE A 533 21.18 8.41 8.99
C PHE A 533 20.51 7.92 7.69
N ALA A 534 21.29 7.27 6.83
CA ALA A 534 20.84 6.82 5.52
C ALA A 534 21.64 5.61 5.01
N ASP A 535 21.05 4.91 4.05
CA ASP A 535 21.67 3.77 3.38
C ASP A 535 22.95 4.19 2.63
N HIS A 536 23.87 3.25 2.47
CA HIS A 536 25.05 3.45 1.63
C HIS A 536 24.70 3.20 0.16
N ASP A 537 23.96 4.13 -0.42
CA ASP A 537 23.61 4.08 -1.83
C ASP A 537 23.55 5.49 -2.48
N PRO A 538 23.40 5.59 -3.82
CA PRO A 538 23.28 6.88 -4.50
C PRO A 538 22.07 7.74 -4.09
N SER A 539 21.04 7.14 -3.50
CA SER A 539 19.83 7.85 -3.05
C SER A 539 20.06 8.46 -1.66
N GLY A 540 20.50 7.66 -0.69
CA GLY A 540 20.80 8.10 0.68
C GLY A 540 21.85 9.20 0.71
N PHE A 541 22.90 9.11 -0.13
CA PHE A 541 23.90 10.17 -0.27
C PHE A 541 23.30 11.47 -0.83
N GLN A 542 22.39 11.37 -1.79
CA GLN A 542 21.72 12.54 -2.37
C GLN A 542 20.73 13.16 -1.38
N MET A 543 20.08 12.36 -0.53
CA MET A 543 19.09 12.84 0.43
C MET A 543 19.71 13.67 1.55
N ALA A 544 20.89 13.28 2.07
CA ALA A 544 21.64 14.10 3.02
C ALA A 544 21.96 15.49 2.43
N ARG A 545 22.42 15.53 1.16
CA ARG A 545 22.64 16.79 0.42
C ARG A 545 21.34 17.59 0.21
N SER A 546 20.23 16.91 -0.05
CA SER A 546 18.90 17.52 -0.17
C SER A 546 18.50 18.22 1.12
N VAL A 547 18.69 17.57 2.26
CA VAL A 547 18.42 18.17 3.58
C VAL A 547 19.34 19.37 3.81
N ALA A 548 20.65 19.23 3.65
CA ALA A 548 21.59 20.34 3.85
C ALA A 548 21.26 21.56 2.97
N ARG A 549 20.93 21.34 1.70
CA ARG A 549 20.55 22.43 0.79
C ARG A 549 19.26 23.14 1.19
N LYS A 550 18.28 22.40 1.73
CA LYS A 550 17.01 22.97 2.20
C LYS A 550 17.16 23.66 3.56
N VAL A 551 18.03 23.15 4.44
CA VAL A 551 18.42 23.83 5.68
C VAL A 551 19.04 25.19 5.35
N GLN A 552 20.00 25.23 4.42
CA GLN A 552 20.57 26.47 3.91
C GLN A 552 19.49 27.41 3.35
N ALA A 553 18.56 26.88 2.55
CA ALA A 553 17.46 27.68 2.03
C ALA A 553 16.54 28.23 3.14
N HIS A 554 16.31 27.50 4.23
CA HIS A 554 15.55 28.01 5.38
C HIS A 554 16.30 29.12 6.12
N HIS A 555 17.62 28.98 6.31
CA HIS A 555 18.48 30.02 6.86
C HIS A 555 18.37 31.30 6.03
N ASP A 556 18.64 31.18 4.72
CA ASP A 556 18.69 32.32 3.80
C ASP A 556 17.32 32.98 3.57
N PHE A 557 16.22 32.21 3.69
CA PHE A 557 14.88 32.69 3.35
C PHE A 557 14.11 33.27 4.54
N GLN A 558 14.12 32.60 5.70
CA GLN A 558 13.17 32.91 6.78
C GLN A 558 13.75 32.81 8.20
N TYR A 559 14.91 32.18 8.39
CA TYR A 559 15.53 31.96 9.70
C TYR A 559 17.02 32.39 9.68
N PRO A 560 17.34 33.68 9.57
CA PRO A 560 18.71 34.15 9.37
C PRO A 560 19.66 33.83 10.55
N ASP A 561 19.13 33.58 11.74
CA ASP A 561 19.91 33.20 12.93
C ASP A 561 20.07 31.67 13.07
N LEU A 562 19.59 30.89 12.10
CA LEU A 562 19.63 29.44 12.13
C LEU A 562 21.03 28.91 11.80
N ASP A 563 21.82 28.66 12.84
CA ASP A 563 23.12 27.98 12.71
C ASP A 563 22.94 26.46 12.77
N VAL A 564 23.05 25.79 11.63
CA VAL A 564 22.86 24.34 11.52
C VAL A 564 23.98 23.68 10.73
N LYS A 565 24.66 22.73 11.38
CA LYS A 565 25.53 21.76 10.69
C LYS A 565 24.71 20.50 10.36
N VAL A 566 24.88 19.97 9.16
CA VAL A 566 24.35 18.65 8.78
C VAL A 566 25.51 17.71 8.56
N ASP A 567 25.53 16.60 9.30
CA ASP A 567 26.61 15.62 9.26
C ASP A 567 26.04 14.22 9.03
N ARG A 568 26.68 13.43 8.17
CA ARG A 568 26.23 12.06 7.88
C ARG A 568 27.01 11.09 8.77
N VAL A 569 26.31 10.37 9.64
CA VAL A 569 26.94 9.57 10.70
C VAL A 569 27.05 8.08 10.36
N ALA A 570 26.02 7.53 9.70
CA ALA A 570 25.95 6.10 9.45
C ALA A 570 26.26 5.72 8.00
N LEU A 571 26.93 4.58 7.89
CA LEU A 571 27.45 3.98 6.67
C LEU A 571 28.29 4.94 5.82
N THR A 572 29.28 5.57 6.44
CA THR A 572 30.37 6.21 5.69
C THR A 572 31.13 5.14 4.87
N ILE A 573 31.89 5.57 3.87
CA ILE A 573 32.66 4.63 3.04
C ILE A 573 33.64 3.80 3.88
N ASP A 574 34.23 4.42 4.91
CA ASP A 574 35.18 3.76 5.81
C ASP A 574 34.45 2.75 6.71
N GLN A 575 33.29 3.12 7.26
CA GLN A 575 32.46 2.19 8.05
C GLN A 575 32.02 0.97 7.24
N VAL A 576 31.59 1.15 5.98
CA VAL A 576 31.18 0.02 5.12
C VAL A 576 32.35 -0.93 4.86
N ARG A 577 33.56 -0.40 4.64
CA ARG A 577 34.77 -1.19 4.43
C ARG A 577 35.23 -1.91 5.70
N ASP A 578 35.19 -1.23 6.84
CA ASP A 578 35.70 -1.74 8.11
C ASP A 578 34.75 -2.75 8.76
N TRP A 579 33.44 -2.53 8.65
CA TRP A 579 32.42 -3.35 9.29
C TRP A 579 32.07 -4.61 8.48
N LYS A 580 32.66 -4.79 7.29
CA LYS A 580 32.45 -5.96 6.40
C LYS A 580 30.98 -6.27 6.17
N LEU A 581 30.16 -5.23 6.05
CA LEU A 581 28.72 -5.37 5.82
C LEU A 581 28.45 -5.95 4.42
N PRO A 582 27.32 -6.66 4.24
CA PRO A 582 26.96 -7.24 2.95
C PRO A 582 26.85 -6.16 1.86
N ASP A 583 27.55 -6.39 0.75
CA ASP A 583 27.49 -5.56 -0.44
C ASP A 583 26.50 -6.15 -1.45
N LYS A 584 25.60 -5.30 -1.95
CA LYS A 584 24.61 -5.65 -2.97
C LYS A 584 24.92 -4.88 -4.26
N PRO A 585 24.88 -5.54 -5.44
CA PRO A 585 25.04 -4.85 -6.70
C PRO A 585 23.96 -3.77 -6.91
N LEU A 586 24.37 -2.62 -7.43
CA LEU A 586 23.46 -1.54 -7.84
C LEU A 586 22.45 -2.03 -8.88
N SER A 587 21.19 -1.59 -8.75
CA SER A 587 20.15 -1.90 -9.73
C SER A 587 20.53 -1.41 -11.14
N PRO A 588 20.30 -2.19 -12.22
CA PRO A 588 20.55 -1.77 -13.60
C PRO A 588 19.74 -0.52 -14.03
N LYS A 589 18.72 -0.14 -13.26
CA LYS A 589 17.89 1.04 -13.51
C LYS A 589 18.38 2.30 -12.78
N GLU A 590 19.36 2.17 -11.87
CA GLU A 590 19.93 3.31 -11.15
C GLU A 590 20.85 4.11 -12.09
N LYS A 591 20.36 5.28 -12.52
CA LYS A 591 21.05 6.12 -13.51
C LYS A 591 22.37 6.70 -12.99
N ARG A 592 22.61 6.65 -11.67
CA ARG A 592 23.82 7.15 -11.01
C ARG A 592 24.85 6.06 -10.74
N ALA A 593 24.56 4.80 -11.09
CA ALA A 593 25.39 3.65 -10.74
C ALA A 593 26.82 3.79 -11.27
N ASP A 594 27.00 4.18 -12.53
CA ASP A 594 28.33 4.32 -13.15
C ASP A 594 29.22 5.34 -12.43
N ASN A 595 28.64 6.49 -12.04
CA ASN A 595 29.38 7.54 -11.33
C ASN A 595 29.62 7.20 -9.85
N TRP A 596 28.71 6.45 -9.23
CA TRP A 596 28.91 5.94 -7.88
C TRP A 596 30.06 4.94 -7.82
N GLN A 597 30.07 4.00 -8.78
CA GLN A 597 31.08 2.96 -8.85
C GLN A 597 32.47 3.53 -9.21
N SER A 598 32.53 4.57 -10.06
CA SER A 598 33.80 5.24 -10.37
C SER A 598 34.40 6.02 -9.20
N ILE A 599 33.56 6.62 -8.34
CA ILE A 599 34.01 7.46 -7.22
C ILE A 599 34.30 6.64 -5.96
N LEU A 600 33.43 5.70 -5.60
CA LEU A 600 33.46 5.03 -4.29
C LEU A 600 33.94 3.57 -4.39
N GLY A 601 33.80 2.93 -5.55
CA GLY A 601 34.31 1.56 -5.78
C GLY A 601 33.61 0.46 -4.97
N VAL A 602 32.44 0.74 -4.40
CA VAL A 602 31.62 -0.18 -3.60
C VAL A 602 30.18 -0.20 -4.13
N GLY A 603 29.43 -1.29 -3.89
CA GLY A 603 28.02 -1.38 -4.28
C GLY A 603 27.10 -0.66 -3.29
N GLN A 604 26.07 -1.36 -2.81
CA GLN A 604 25.04 -0.82 -1.92
C GLN A 604 25.00 -1.59 -0.59
N THR A 605 24.87 -0.86 0.51
CA THR A 605 24.65 -1.45 1.84
C THR A 605 23.47 -0.78 2.52
N GLU A 606 22.52 -1.59 2.97
CA GLU A 606 21.34 -1.13 3.71
C GLU A 606 21.71 -0.94 5.18
N ILE A 607 21.25 0.14 5.81
CA ILE A 607 21.51 0.45 7.23
C ILE A 607 20.90 -0.58 8.18
N ASP A 608 19.86 -1.30 7.74
CA ASP A 608 19.32 -2.44 8.48
C ASP A 608 20.33 -3.58 8.64
N ALA A 609 21.28 -3.72 7.70
CA ALA A 609 22.37 -4.68 7.85
C ALA A 609 23.33 -4.27 8.98
N ALA A 610 23.54 -2.97 9.21
CA ALA A 610 24.32 -2.50 10.36
C ALA A 610 23.59 -2.69 11.68
N ILE A 611 22.25 -2.51 11.70
CA ILE A 611 21.42 -2.79 12.87
C ILE A 611 21.51 -4.28 13.26
N GLU A 612 21.42 -5.18 12.29
CA GLU A 612 21.38 -6.63 12.55
C GLU A 612 22.77 -7.22 12.85
N LEU A 613 23.78 -6.83 12.08
CA LEU A 613 25.08 -7.51 12.12
C LEU A 613 26.10 -6.82 13.04
N GLU A 614 26.01 -5.51 13.20
CA GLU A 614 27.01 -4.70 13.93
C GLU A 614 26.37 -3.57 14.78
N PRO A 615 25.34 -3.86 15.60
CA PRO A 615 24.62 -2.82 16.36
C PRO A 615 25.52 -2.05 17.32
N GLU A 616 26.51 -2.72 17.93
CA GLU A 616 27.45 -2.09 18.87
C GLU A 616 28.33 -1.03 18.18
N LYS A 617 28.83 -1.33 16.97
CA LYS A 617 29.64 -0.38 16.19
C LYS A 617 28.80 0.80 15.70
N LEU A 618 27.54 0.55 15.34
CA LEU A 618 26.60 1.62 14.98
C LEU A 618 26.33 2.54 16.18
N CYS A 619 26.09 1.99 17.36
CA CYS A 619 25.97 2.77 18.61
C CYS A 619 27.24 3.57 18.91
N GLN A 620 28.41 2.95 18.79
CA GLN A 620 29.69 3.65 18.98
C GLN A 620 29.83 4.84 18.03
N ALA A 621 29.57 4.64 16.74
CA ALA A 621 29.61 5.72 15.75
C ALA A 621 28.62 6.86 16.06
N ILE A 622 27.44 6.53 16.60
CA ILE A 622 26.46 7.52 17.07
C ILE A 622 27.03 8.33 18.23
N PHE A 623 27.59 7.69 19.25
CA PHE A 623 28.17 8.39 20.41
C PHE A 623 29.39 9.23 20.01
N GLU A 624 30.25 8.74 19.13
CA GLU A 624 31.38 9.50 18.58
C GLU A 624 30.93 10.76 17.83
N ALA A 625 29.82 10.67 17.08
CA ALA A 625 29.25 11.83 16.40
C ALA A 625 28.57 12.84 17.33
N ILE A 626 28.05 12.37 18.48
CA ILE A 626 27.41 13.21 19.51
C ILE A 626 28.44 13.91 20.39
N ALA A 627 29.55 13.24 20.72
CA ALA A 627 30.53 13.68 21.72
C ALA A 627 31.02 15.14 21.57
N PRO A 628 31.26 15.69 20.37
CA PRO A 628 31.67 17.09 20.23
C PRO A 628 30.59 18.11 20.62
N PHE A 629 29.33 17.70 20.72
CA PHE A 629 28.16 18.56 20.86
C PHE A 629 27.38 18.33 22.16
N TYR A 630 27.76 17.34 22.96
CA TYR A 630 27.07 16.95 24.19
C TYR A 630 28.07 16.81 25.34
N ASP A 631 27.76 17.46 26.45
CA ASP A 631 28.51 17.39 27.70
C ASP A 631 27.73 16.53 28.71
N ASP A 632 28.16 15.28 28.88
CA ASP A 632 27.54 14.31 29.79
C ASP A 632 27.74 14.63 31.28
N THR A 633 28.65 15.54 31.61
CA THR A 633 28.90 16.00 32.99
C THR A 633 28.02 17.19 33.40
N LEU A 634 27.34 17.84 32.44
CA LEU A 634 26.61 19.08 32.68
C LEU A 634 25.50 18.92 33.73
N ASP A 635 24.70 17.86 33.64
CA ASP A 635 23.61 17.63 34.59
C ASP A 635 24.14 17.34 36.01
N GLY A 636 25.30 16.68 36.13
CA GLY A 636 25.98 16.50 37.41
C GLY A 636 26.38 17.84 38.04
N ARG A 637 27.03 18.71 37.27
CA ARG A 637 27.41 20.06 37.73
C ARG A 637 26.20 20.93 38.09
N VAL A 638 25.07 20.77 37.38
CA VAL A 638 23.84 21.51 37.71
C VAL A 638 23.22 21.02 39.02
N ARG A 639 23.25 19.70 39.29
CA ARG A 639 22.79 19.15 40.58
C ARG A 639 23.62 19.66 41.75
N GLU A 640 24.95 19.73 41.60
CA GLU A 640 25.83 20.30 42.62
C GLU A 640 25.47 21.78 42.93
N ILE A 641 25.09 22.55 41.90
CA ILE A 641 24.65 23.94 42.07
C ILE A 641 23.25 24.02 42.72
N GLU A 642 22.34 23.11 42.35
CA GLU A 642 21.00 23.00 42.95
C GLU A 642 21.09 22.69 44.45
N GLU A 643 21.88 21.68 44.82
CA GLU A 643 22.15 21.32 46.23
C GLU A 643 22.73 22.52 47.00
N ALA A 644 23.76 23.17 46.47
CA ALA A 644 24.36 24.36 47.08
C ALA A 644 23.40 25.56 47.19
N TRP A 645 22.42 25.67 46.27
CA TRP A 645 21.37 26.70 46.35
C TRP A 645 20.37 26.38 47.46
N HIS A 646 19.92 25.13 47.55
CA HIS A 646 18.98 24.68 48.58
C HIS A 646 19.57 24.80 49.99
N GLU A 647 20.86 24.46 50.17
CA GLU A 647 21.56 24.67 51.44
C GLU A 647 21.54 26.15 51.86
N LYS A 648 21.92 27.07 50.94
CA LYS A 648 21.89 28.52 51.21
C LYS A 648 20.49 29.08 51.42
N ALA A 649 19.48 28.50 50.77
CA ALA A 649 18.09 28.92 50.93
C ALA A 649 17.53 28.48 52.28
N ALA A 650 17.98 27.34 52.83
CA ALA A 650 17.59 26.87 54.16
C ALA A 650 18.25 27.68 55.29
N GLU A 651 19.39 28.33 55.05
CA GLU A 651 20.07 29.21 56.02
C GLU A 651 19.42 30.60 56.19
N LYS A 652 18.52 31.00 55.29
CA LYS A 652 17.88 32.33 55.26
C LYS A 652 16.40 32.27 55.56
#